data_AF-A0ABD7KUJ5-F1
#
_entry.id   AF-A0ABD7KUJ5-F1
#
_cell.length_a   1.000
_cell.length_b   1.000
_cell.length_c   1.000
_cell.angle_alpha   90.00
_cell.angle_beta   90.00
_cell.angle_gamma   90.00
#
_symmetry.space_group_name_H-M   'P 1'
#
loop_
_entity.id
_entity.type
_entity.pdbx_description
1 polymer ?
#
loop_
_entity_poly.entity_id
_entity_poly.type
_entity_poly.pdbx_seq_one_letter_code
_entity_poly.pdbx_strand_id
1 'polypeptide(L)'
;MSVLPKIVWPIPSNNWGKEFINQEDILSHLAGESTGQYAIGRSGMWHGGIHITEATTPWCALSGKSPLEAMDFPVPFKGVQAIRCMADGEVVAYRICKDYQTIAWESGPLSFSGSFVLVKHYIQPGETESSGLHFYILYMHLAPYSAYESESENQWITQDTLKAFSEMDWLTAKLTSEQLQPQIAGYMPVGAGVEWNSSDTSLNAAGYNQRRYGLVTLKSLPDADGNTDDKQKVSTSLILGKRYWVVVDNNNIKPAPGAGPSWWRKLMPPAKEAMKFDQVVCPSPFSITAGDPVGHMGYYQAPKDGGYEARYQVHIECTSMDDNLEKFLTNPEQAGEKNPLWLKYTPGLALYKKDVATGTFTKDTRVTTRTGILPLKQVQAKVDKSTRQEYWQLRPENAYVPKGQAEPQLLSQYDLAKLGFRTETAESTSFDYLDGKNQPVGFFRSLINSLYEAATGDTRTSHALVKHNYQHLLDKIDRGSDRYSPMEYWRALHNPDYREVIQKTIVKHPSDWYFKKGDAIWQPFLNALKKEAPEWKKYSKDFLDKMVWMQDVTTEKLGPELWHMHPIMFLGAIINIKKQHAGLFTVQDGKDALRKIYDKYGKDMSVIVERMFRIETTHFTSGQYQHCGAPGMEVHGTPSAYGWSSDFFCAAPRISANGDLE
;
A
#
# COMPACT_ATOMS: atom_id res chain seq x y z
N MET A 1 18.98 -6.71 -16.42
CA MET A 1 17.62 -7.26 -16.29
C MET A 1 16.83 -6.41 -15.31
N SER A 2 15.68 -5.92 -15.76
CA SER A 2 14.77 -5.12 -14.93
C SER A 2 14.32 -5.87 -13.66
N VAL A 3 14.15 -5.10 -12.58
CA VAL A 3 13.67 -5.56 -11.28
C VAL A 3 12.47 -4.71 -10.91
N LEU A 4 11.27 -5.27 -11.01
CA LEU A 4 10.02 -4.58 -10.71
C LEU A 4 9.37 -5.26 -9.51
N PRO A 5 9.48 -4.71 -8.28
CA PRO A 5 8.81 -5.27 -7.13
C PRO A 5 7.29 -5.21 -7.34
N LYS A 6 6.57 -6.21 -6.83
CA LYS A 6 5.14 -6.06 -6.64
C LYS A 6 4.91 -4.90 -5.69
N ILE A 7 3.90 -4.08 -5.96
CA ILE A 7 3.50 -2.95 -5.11
C ILE A 7 2.01 -3.06 -4.82
N VAL A 8 1.62 -2.82 -3.56
CA VAL A 8 0.24 -2.77 -3.08
C VAL A 8 0.05 -1.61 -2.11
N TRP A 9 -1.21 -1.26 -1.83
CA TRP A 9 -1.53 -0.25 -0.82
C TRP A 9 -1.30 -0.77 0.60
N PRO A 10 -0.87 0.09 1.56
CA PRO A 10 -0.51 -0.35 2.92
C PRO A 10 -1.71 -0.82 3.73
N ILE A 11 -2.92 -0.45 3.30
CA ILE A 11 -4.19 -0.83 3.91
C ILE A 11 -5.18 -1.29 2.83
N PRO A 12 -6.10 -2.20 3.14
CA PRO A 12 -7.27 -2.46 2.30
C PRO A 12 -8.31 -1.34 2.46
N SER A 13 -9.20 -1.21 1.47
CA SER A 13 -10.27 -0.21 1.45
C SER A 13 -11.44 -0.52 2.39
N ASN A 14 -11.51 -1.73 2.95
CA ASN A 14 -12.52 -2.14 3.92
C ASN A 14 -12.08 -3.34 4.76
N ASN A 15 -12.93 -3.71 5.71
CA ASN A 15 -12.76 -4.87 6.61
C ASN A 15 -12.76 -6.24 5.90
N TRP A 16 -13.24 -6.34 4.66
CA TRP A 16 -13.19 -7.57 3.85
C TRP A 16 -11.87 -7.74 3.09
N GLY A 17 -10.93 -6.79 3.22
CA GLY A 17 -9.62 -6.88 2.57
C GLY A 17 -9.64 -6.49 1.09
N LYS A 18 -10.64 -5.73 0.63
CA LYS A 18 -10.71 -5.24 -0.77
C LYS A 18 -9.62 -4.20 -1.04
N GLU A 19 -9.13 -4.13 -2.27
CA GLU A 19 -8.16 -3.10 -2.69
C GLU A 19 -8.85 -1.76 -3.04
N PHE A 20 -8.09 -0.67 -2.94
CA PHE A 20 -8.43 0.59 -3.61
C PHE A 20 -8.26 0.44 -5.13
N ILE A 21 -9.13 1.07 -5.92
CA ILE A 21 -9.12 0.88 -7.38
C ILE A 21 -7.93 1.62 -8.01
N ASN A 22 -7.57 2.77 -7.43
CA ASN A 22 -6.48 3.61 -7.93
C ASN A 22 -5.90 4.50 -6.81
N GLN A 23 -4.84 5.25 -7.16
CA GLN A 23 -4.12 6.14 -6.23
C GLN A 23 -4.99 7.28 -5.70
N GLU A 24 -5.89 7.84 -6.51
CA GLU A 24 -6.79 8.93 -6.09
C GLU A 24 -7.74 8.47 -4.99
N ASP A 25 -8.25 7.23 -5.06
CA ASP A 25 -9.17 6.68 -4.07
C ASP A 25 -8.51 6.57 -2.68
N ILE A 26 -7.28 6.05 -2.60
CA ILE A 26 -6.56 5.94 -1.33
C ILE A 26 -6.12 7.32 -0.82
N LEU A 27 -5.67 8.24 -1.68
CA LEU A 27 -5.34 9.59 -1.25
C LEU A 27 -6.58 10.35 -0.73
N SER A 28 -7.76 10.11 -1.33
CA SER A 28 -9.03 10.64 -0.85
C SER A 28 -9.45 10.03 0.48
N HIS A 29 -9.24 8.73 0.67
CA HIS A 29 -9.44 8.05 1.95
C HIS A 29 -8.57 8.66 3.05
N LEU A 30 -7.29 8.88 2.77
CA LEU A 30 -6.34 9.50 3.70
C LEU A 30 -6.58 10.99 3.94
N ALA A 31 -7.33 11.68 3.06
CA ALA A 31 -7.72 13.07 3.31
C ALA A 31 -8.67 13.22 4.52
N GLY A 32 -9.27 12.12 5.00
CA GLY A 32 -10.04 12.07 6.25
C GLY A 32 -9.17 12.07 7.51
N GLU A 33 -7.85 11.90 7.40
CA GLU A 33 -6.94 11.90 8.55
C GLU A 33 -6.75 13.31 9.13
N SER A 34 -6.81 13.42 10.45
CA SER A 34 -6.73 14.70 11.16
C SER A 34 -5.29 15.17 11.44
N THR A 35 -4.31 14.27 11.27
CA THR A 35 -2.89 14.50 11.60
C THR A 35 -1.96 13.76 10.64
N GLY A 36 -0.67 14.07 10.70
CA GLY A 36 0.38 13.32 10.02
C GLY A 36 0.34 13.43 8.50
N GLN A 37 0.27 14.65 7.97
CA GLN A 37 0.40 14.92 6.54
C GLN A 37 1.85 15.26 6.18
N TYR A 38 2.34 14.68 5.10
CA TYR A 38 3.63 15.04 4.49
C TYR A 38 3.56 16.44 3.84
N ALA A 39 4.52 17.35 3.99
CA ALA A 39 5.84 17.23 4.63
C ALA A 39 5.99 18.04 5.94
N ILE A 40 4.98 18.85 6.27
CA ILE A 40 4.94 19.69 7.48
C ILE A 40 3.66 19.36 8.24
N GLY A 41 3.80 18.82 9.45
CA GLY A 41 2.69 18.43 10.29
C GLY A 41 1.88 19.63 10.81
N ARG A 42 0.70 19.35 11.38
CA ARG A 42 -0.20 20.38 11.94
C ARG A 42 0.42 21.18 13.09
N SER A 43 1.42 20.61 13.76
CA SER A 43 2.23 21.30 14.77
C SER A 43 3.21 22.32 14.20
N GLY A 44 3.38 22.39 12.88
CA GLY A 44 4.40 23.21 12.22
C GLY A 44 5.74 22.51 12.01
N MET A 45 5.89 21.30 12.54
CA MET A 45 7.14 20.55 12.49
C MET A 45 7.29 19.76 11.19
N TRP A 46 8.53 19.45 10.81
CA TRP A 46 8.85 18.45 9.80
C TRP A 46 8.08 17.15 10.04
N HIS A 47 7.58 16.55 8.97
CA HIS A 47 6.89 15.27 8.99
C HIS A 47 7.22 14.50 7.71
N GLY A 48 8.17 13.56 7.79
CA GLY A 48 8.69 12.82 6.62
C GLY A 48 7.72 11.81 6.02
N GLY A 49 6.64 11.49 6.73
CA GLY A 49 5.72 10.40 6.38
C GLY A 49 4.25 10.78 6.36
N ILE A 50 3.42 9.76 6.57
CA ILE A 50 1.97 9.89 6.76
C ILE A 50 1.51 9.16 8.02
N HIS A 51 0.43 9.63 8.64
CA HIS A 51 -0.34 8.83 9.60
C HIS A 51 -1.54 8.17 8.91
N ILE A 52 -1.87 6.96 9.34
CA ILE A 52 -3.16 6.33 9.08
C ILE A 52 -3.73 5.93 10.44
N THR A 53 -4.99 6.27 10.71
CA THR A 53 -5.62 6.06 12.02
C THR A 53 -6.88 5.22 11.96
N GLU A 54 -7.41 4.84 13.11
CA GLU A 54 -8.71 4.19 13.24
C GLU A 54 -9.87 5.06 12.76
N ALA A 55 -9.69 6.38 12.64
CA ALA A 55 -10.75 7.28 12.19
C ALA A 55 -11.18 6.97 10.75
N THR A 56 -10.25 6.58 9.88
CA THR A 56 -10.54 6.19 8.50
C THR A 56 -10.42 4.68 8.28
N THR A 57 -9.58 3.98 9.06
CA THR A 57 -9.28 2.56 8.85
C THR A 57 -9.38 1.76 10.16
N PRO A 58 -10.56 1.72 10.80
CA PRO A 58 -10.75 1.06 12.10
C PRO A 58 -10.49 -0.45 12.05
N TRP A 59 -10.63 -1.09 10.89
CA TRP A 59 -10.36 -2.51 10.71
C TRP A 59 -8.86 -2.88 10.83
N CYS A 60 -7.95 -1.89 10.84
CA CYS A 60 -6.51 -2.10 11.04
C CYS A 60 -6.00 -1.77 12.45
N ALA A 61 -6.87 -1.25 13.32
CA ALA A 61 -6.55 -1.05 14.73
C ALA A 61 -6.63 -2.38 15.49
N LEU A 62 -5.67 -2.61 16.39
CA LEU A 62 -5.67 -3.80 17.26
C LEU A 62 -5.59 -3.37 18.72
N SER A 63 -6.65 -3.67 19.46
CA SER A 63 -6.72 -3.41 20.88
C SER A 63 -5.93 -4.41 21.71
N GLY A 64 -5.24 -3.92 22.74
CA GLY A 64 -4.60 -4.72 23.77
C GLY A 64 -5.46 -4.85 25.03
N LYS A 65 -4.80 -5.10 26.17
CA LYS A 65 -5.46 -5.27 27.49
C LYS A 65 -5.24 -4.08 28.42
N SER A 66 -4.69 -2.98 27.91
CA SER A 66 -4.37 -1.80 28.71
C SER A 66 -5.67 -1.16 29.25
N PRO A 67 -5.80 -0.92 30.57
CA PRO A 67 -6.96 -0.22 31.11
C PRO A 67 -7.15 1.19 30.54
N LEU A 68 -6.05 1.89 30.22
CA LEU A 68 -6.10 3.23 29.61
C LEU A 68 -6.73 3.18 28.22
N GLU A 69 -6.40 2.13 27.47
CA GLU A 69 -6.96 1.89 26.15
C GLU A 69 -8.47 1.62 26.21
N ALA A 70 -8.92 0.80 27.18
CA ALA A 70 -10.34 0.51 27.39
C ALA A 70 -11.14 1.73 27.88
N MET A 71 -10.50 2.71 28.52
CA MET A 71 -11.13 3.97 28.91
C MET A 71 -11.38 4.88 27.69
N ASP A 72 -10.39 5.00 26.81
CA ASP A 72 -10.49 5.84 25.61
C ASP A 72 -11.33 5.17 24.50
N PHE A 73 -11.23 3.84 24.40
CA PHE A 73 -11.92 3.01 23.40
C PHE A 73 -12.65 1.84 24.10
N PRO A 74 -13.88 2.06 24.60
CA PRO A 74 -14.63 1.03 25.35
C PRO A 74 -14.98 -0.22 24.53
N VAL A 75 -14.97 -0.11 23.21
CA VAL A 75 -15.17 -1.23 22.28
C VAL A 75 -13.81 -1.58 21.66
N PRO A 76 -13.25 -2.76 21.96
CA PRO A 76 -11.93 -3.13 21.46
C PRO A 76 -11.95 -3.39 19.95
N PHE A 77 -10.91 -2.91 19.27
CA PHE A 77 -10.68 -3.20 17.86
C PHE A 77 -10.05 -4.59 17.69
N LYS A 78 -10.65 -5.40 16.83
CA LYS A 78 -10.24 -6.79 16.60
C LYS A 78 -9.06 -6.94 15.62
N GLY A 79 -8.54 -5.87 15.00
CA GLY A 79 -7.48 -5.99 13.99
C GLY A 79 -7.84 -6.92 12.83
N VAL A 80 -9.02 -6.74 12.24
CA VAL A 80 -9.57 -7.64 11.20
C VAL A 80 -8.66 -7.69 9.96
N GLN A 81 -7.95 -6.61 9.66
CA GLN A 81 -6.96 -6.53 8.59
C GLN A 81 -5.66 -5.94 9.12
N ALA A 82 -4.53 -6.43 8.62
CA ALA A 82 -3.23 -5.88 8.97
C ALA A 82 -2.86 -4.64 8.13
N ILE A 83 -1.95 -3.83 8.67
CA ILE A 83 -1.08 -3.00 7.85
C ILE A 83 -0.19 -3.93 7.03
N ARG A 84 0.01 -3.61 5.76
CA ARG A 84 0.65 -4.47 4.76
C ARG A 84 1.97 -3.88 4.27
N CYS A 85 2.93 -4.75 4.00
CA CYS A 85 4.15 -4.38 3.28
C CYS A 85 3.75 -3.86 1.90
N MET A 86 4.19 -2.65 1.53
CA MET A 86 3.75 -1.97 0.32
C MET A 86 4.49 -2.45 -0.92
N ALA A 87 5.71 -2.98 -0.78
CA ALA A 87 6.52 -3.45 -1.88
C ALA A 87 7.31 -4.71 -1.50
N ASP A 88 7.67 -5.53 -2.48
CA ASP A 88 8.61 -6.64 -2.23
C ASP A 88 9.93 -6.08 -1.71
N GLY A 89 10.52 -6.72 -0.70
CA GLY A 89 11.74 -6.24 -0.07
C GLY A 89 12.27 -7.16 1.01
N GLU A 90 13.12 -6.60 1.87
CA GLU A 90 13.77 -7.32 2.95
C GLU A 90 13.64 -6.55 4.26
N VAL A 91 13.29 -7.24 5.35
CA VAL A 91 13.30 -6.64 6.68
C VAL A 91 14.76 -6.49 7.12
N VAL A 92 15.19 -5.25 7.37
CA VAL A 92 16.59 -4.91 7.67
C VAL A 92 16.79 -4.37 9.09
N ALA A 93 15.73 -3.85 9.70
CA ALA A 93 15.71 -3.48 11.11
C ALA A 93 14.30 -3.55 11.68
N TYR A 94 14.18 -3.82 12.98
CA TYR A 94 12.89 -3.75 13.67
C TYR A 94 13.09 -3.46 15.15
N ARG A 95 12.01 -3.03 15.81
CA ARG A 95 11.86 -3.05 17.27
C ARG A 95 10.49 -3.63 17.59
N ILE A 96 10.45 -4.66 18.42
CA ILE A 96 9.19 -5.20 18.95
C ILE A 96 9.12 -4.75 20.40
N CYS A 97 8.20 -3.84 20.73
CA CYS A 97 7.94 -3.49 22.13
C CYS A 97 7.20 -4.64 22.81
N LYS A 98 7.61 -5.01 24.02
CA LYS A 98 6.88 -6.03 24.79
C LYS A 98 5.48 -5.54 25.14
N ASP A 99 5.38 -4.28 25.56
CA ASP A 99 4.13 -3.59 25.89
C ASP A 99 4.21 -2.11 25.49
N TYR A 100 3.10 -1.38 25.63
CA TYR A 100 3.08 0.07 25.43
C TYR A 100 4.07 0.79 26.37
N GLN A 101 4.78 1.78 25.84
CA GLN A 101 5.64 2.64 26.63
C GLN A 101 4.84 3.82 27.18
N THR A 102 5.25 4.35 28.33
CA THR A 102 4.65 5.54 28.92
C THR A 102 5.64 6.70 29.10
N ILE A 103 5.12 7.92 29.01
CA ILE A 103 5.81 9.17 29.38
C ILE A 103 4.91 9.95 30.33
N ALA A 104 5.49 10.54 31.37
CA ALA A 104 4.74 11.33 32.33
C ALA A 104 4.14 12.59 31.69
N TRP A 105 2.86 12.87 31.98
CA TRP A 105 2.16 14.08 31.58
C TRP A 105 1.27 14.58 32.72
N GLU A 106 0.78 15.82 32.60
CA GLU A 106 -0.03 16.48 33.64
C GLU A 106 -1.35 15.75 33.94
N SER A 107 -1.95 15.10 32.94
CA SER A 107 -3.17 14.31 33.09
C SER A 107 -2.92 12.85 33.48
N GLY A 108 -1.66 12.47 33.75
CA GLY A 108 -1.24 11.09 33.96
C GLY A 108 -0.27 10.60 32.88
N PRO A 109 0.28 9.38 33.01
CA PRO A 109 1.19 8.82 32.02
C PRO A 109 0.49 8.61 30.67
N LEU A 110 1.07 9.13 29.59
CA LEU A 110 0.60 8.93 28.22
C LEU A 110 1.28 7.71 27.61
N SER A 111 0.48 6.84 26.99
CA SER A 111 0.90 5.58 26.38
C SER A 111 1.13 5.71 24.88
N PHE A 112 2.15 5.04 24.37
CA PHE A 112 2.39 4.92 22.93
C PHE A 112 3.17 3.65 22.61
N SER A 113 3.04 3.15 21.38
CA SER A 113 3.89 2.07 20.90
C SER A 113 5.16 2.60 20.24
N GLY A 114 6.30 2.00 20.62
CA GLY A 114 7.58 2.17 19.94
C GLY A 114 7.87 1.08 18.91
N SER A 115 6.99 0.11 18.69
CA SER A 115 7.26 -0.98 17.75
C SER A 115 7.35 -0.48 16.31
N PHE A 116 8.31 -1.01 15.57
CA PHE A 116 8.46 -0.72 14.15
C PHE A 116 9.10 -1.85 13.37
N VAL A 117 8.93 -1.80 12.05
CA VAL A 117 9.70 -2.57 11.09
C VAL A 117 10.17 -1.67 9.95
N LEU A 118 11.43 -1.81 9.56
CA LEU A 118 12.06 -1.13 8.44
C LEU A 118 12.31 -2.15 7.33
N VAL A 119 11.74 -1.90 6.16
CA VAL A 119 11.88 -2.75 4.98
C VAL A 119 12.71 -2.02 3.92
N LYS A 120 13.75 -2.68 3.42
CA LYS A 120 14.56 -2.21 2.29
C LYS A 120 14.00 -2.77 0.99
N HIS A 121 13.94 -1.92 -0.02
CA HIS A 121 13.41 -2.25 -1.34
C HIS A 121 14.41 -1.90 -2.43
N TYR A 122 14.22 -2.50 -3.61
CA TYR A 122 14.96 -2.17 -4.82
C TYR A 122 14.02 -2.19 -6.01
N ILE A 123 14.09 -1.15 -6.85
CA ILE A 123 13.41 -1.08 -8.14
C ILE A 123 14.40 -0.70 -9.23
N GLN A 124 14.31 -1.34 -10.38
CA GLN A 124 15.10 -1.04 -11.57
C GLN A 124 14.23 -1.23 -12.83
N PRO A 125 13.60 -0.17 -13.35
CA PRO A 125 12.73 -0.28 -14.52
C PRO A 125 13.48 -0.61 -15.82
N GLY A 126 14.73 -0.19 -15.96
CA GLY A 126 15.60 -0.46 -17.11
C GLY A 126 16.50 -1.68 -16.91
N GLU A 127 17.47 -1.84 -17.80
CA GLU A 127 18.33 -3.02 -17.81
C GLU A 127 19.55 -2.89 -16.90
N THR A 128 19.95 -1.66 -16.59
CA THR A 128 21.15 -1.33 -15.80
C THR A 128 20.81 -0.67 -14.46
N GLU A 129 21.77 -0.67 -13.54
CA GLU A 129 21.67 0.01 -12.24
C GLU A 129 21.47 1.53 -12.36
N SER A 130 21.73 2.12 -13.53
CA SER A 130 21.46 3.55 -13.73
C SER A 130 19.98 3.93 -13.64
N SER A 131 19.09 2.96 -13.87
CA SER A 131 17.65 3.07 -13.62
C SER A 131 17.25 2.46 -12.27
N GLY A 132 18.21 2.06 -11.44
CA GLY A 132 17.99 1.47 -10.13
C GLY A 132 17.71 2.51 -9.05
N LEU A 133 16.97 2.11 -8.01
CA LEU A 133 16.80 2.90 -6.79
C LEU A 133 16.63 1.97 -5.58
N HIS A 134 17.48 2.16 -4.58
CA HIS A 134 17.24 1.66 -3.24
C HIS A 134 16.40 2.65 -2.43
N PHE A 135 15.40 2.14 -1.74
CA PHE A 135 14.58 2.93 -0.82
C PHE A 135 14.12 2.07 0.35
N TYR A 136 13.65 2.71 1.41
CA TYR A 136 13.21 2.09 2.64
C TYR A 136 11.79 2.53 2.95
N ILE A 137 11.00 1.62 3.53
CA ILE A 137 9.71 1.97 4.12
C ILE A 137 9.76 1.64 5.61
N LEU A 138 9.57 2.65 6.45
CA LEU A 138 9.39 2.52 7.88
C LEU A 138 7.90 2.40 8.20
N TYR A 139 7.54 1.40 9.01
CA TYR A 139 6.22 1.26 9.62
C TYR A 139 6.38 1.42 11.13
N MET A 140 6.06 2.59 11.67
CA MET A 140 6.25 2.99 13.08
C MET A 140 4.91 3.04 13.81
N HIS A 141 4.96 2.93 15.15
CA HIS A 141 3.78 2.88 16.03
C HIS A 141 2.90 1.64 15.83
N LEU A 142 3.48 0.53 15.39
CA LEU A 142 2.75 -0.74 15.28
C LEU A 142 2.36 -1.26 16.66
N ALA A 143 1.29 -2.04 16.79
CA ALA A 143 0.87 -2.63 18.06
C ALA A 143 2.01 -3.44 18.73
N PRO A 144 2.18 -3.35 20.06
CA PRO A 144 3.20 -4.10 20.80
C PRO A 144 2.85 -5.59 20.91
N TYR A 145 3.80 -6.42 21.34
CA TYR A 145 3.61 -7.87 21.50
C TYR A 145 2.42 -8.21 22.41
N SER A 146 2.27 -7.52 23.54
CA SER A 146 1.15 -7.69 24.49
C SER A 146 -0.24 -7.53 23.87
N ALA A 147 -0.38 -6.71 22.81
CA ALA A 147 -1.66 -6.55 22.11
C ALA A 147 -2.05 -7.81 21.34
N TYR A 148 -1.06 -8.60 20.89
CA TYR A 148 -1.26 -9.86 20.18
C TYR A 148 -1.47 -11.04 21.14
N GLU A 149 -0.94 -10.99 22.37
CA GLU A 149 -1.25 -11.97 23.43
C GLU A 149 -2.73 -12.00 23.84
N SER A 150 -3.58 -11.20 23.20
CA SER A 150 -5.00 -11.18 23.46
C SER A 150 -5.69 -12.52 23.20
N GLU A 151 -5.24 -13.41 22.28
CA GLU A 151 -5.85 -14.76 22.15
C GLU A 151 -5.07 -15.92 21.47
N SER A 152 -3.87 -15.83 20.84
CA SER A 152 -3.58 -16.81 19.76
C SER A 152 -2.14 -17.16 19.33
N GLU A 153 -1.42 -18.03 20.06
CA GLU A 153 -0.30 -18.76 19.40
C GLU A 153 -0.77 -19.87 18.46
N ASN A 154 -2.01 -20.35 18.65
CA ASN A 154 -2.58 -21.43 17.85
C ASN A 154 -3.92 -21.07 17.23
N GLN A 155 -4.43 -19.83 17.31
CA GLN A 155 -5.73 -19.55 16.72
C GLN A 155 -5.62 -19.04 15.27
N TRP A 156 -6.56 -19.45 14.45
CA TRP A 156 -6.65 -19.21 13.03
C TRP A 156 -8.10 -18.91 12.65
N ILE A 157 -8.31 -18.20 11.55
CA ILE A 157 -9.61 -17.92 10.94
C ILE A 157 -9.61 -18.50 9.54
N THR A 158 -10.63 -19.30 9.23
CA THR A 158 -10.86 -19.83 7.88
C THR A 158 -11.12 -18.71 6.88
N GLN A 159 -10.47 -18.78 5.72
CA GLN A 159 -10.65 -17.80 4.64
C GLN A 159 -11.65 -18.27 3.58
N ASP A 160 -11.87 -19.58 3.52
CA ASP A 160 -12.81 -20.23 2.62
C ASP A 160 -13.71 -21.18 3.40
N THR A 161 -14.78 -21.65 2.77
CA THR A 161 -15.56 -22.77 3.31
C THR A 161 -14.76 -24.07 3.13
N LEU A 162 -14.27 -24.65 4.23
CA LEU A 162 -13.38 -25.81 4.20
C LEU A 162 -14.15 -27.11 4.44
N LYS A 163 -13.81 -28.17 3.70
CA LYS A 163 -14.25 -29.53 4.04
C LYS A 163 -13.58 -29.96 5.35
N ALA A 164 -14.38 -30.37 6.32
CA ALA A 164 -13.93 -30.87 7.61
C ALA A 164 -14.14 -32.37 7.69
N PHE A 165 -13.09 -33.12 8.03
CA PHE A 165 -13.12 -34.57 8.20
C PHE A 165 -12.98 -34.91 9.68
N SER A 166 -13.70 -35.95 10.14
CA SER A 166 -13.55 -36.40 11.52
C SER A 166 -12.19 -37.07 11.72
N GLU A 167 -11.66 -36.99 12.93
CA GLU A 167 -10.38 -37.62 13.26
C GLU A 167 -10.38 -39.14 13.04
N MET A 168 -11.51 -39.80 13.34
CA MET A 168 -11.65 -41.25 13.23
C MET A 168 -11.79 -41.71 11.78
N ASP A 169 -12.50 -40.95 10.94
CA ASP A 169 -12.62 -41.26 9.51
C ASP A 169 -11.30 -41.04 8.79
N TRP A 170 -10.56 -39.99 9.18
CA TRP A 170 -9.22 -39.72 8.68
C TRP A 170 -8.21 -40.82 9.04
N LEU A 171 -8.24 -41.30 10.28
CA LEU A 171 -7.41 -42.43 10.73
C LEU A 171 -7.79 -43.73 10.02
N THR A 172 -9.09 -43.99 9.86
CA THR A 172 -9.59 -45.20 9.20
C THR A 172 -9.17 -45.24 7.73
N ALA A 173 -9.32 -44.13 7.00
CA ALA A 173 -8.85 -43.99 5.62
C ALA A 173 -7.34 -44.23 5.47
N LYS A 174 -6.54 -43.79 6.45
CA LYS A 174 -5.09 -44.00 6.46
C LYS A 174 -4.69 -45.46 6.71
N LEU A 175 -5.51 -46.22 7.45
CA LEU A 175 -5.23 -47.60 7.85
C LEU A 175 -5.71 -48.65 6.84
N THR A 176 -6.66 -48.33 5.95
CA THR A 176 -7.31 -49.31 5.04
C THR A 176 -6.82 -49.29 3.58
N SER A 177 -5.61 -48.76 3.33
CA SER A 177 -4.93 -48.61 2.02
C SER A 177 -5.43 -47.47 1.12
N GLU A 178 -4.57 -47.05 0.18
CA GLU A 178 -4.44 -45.72 -0.45
C GLU A 178 -5.63 -45.14 -1.26
N GLN A 179 -6.78 -45.81 -1.33
CA GLN A 179 -7.86 -45.41 -2.28
C GLN A 179 -9.17 -44.92 -1.64
N LEU A 180 -9.33 -44.96 -0.31
CA LEU A 180 -10.56 -44.47 0.34
C LEU A 180 -10.37 -43.04 0.85
N GLN A 181 -11.09 -42.08 0.24
CA GLN A 181 -11.13 -40.71 0.76
C GLN A 181 -11.90 -40.68 2.10
N PRO A 182 -11.41 -39.93 3.11
CA PRO A 182 -12.09 -39.80 4.39
C PRO A 182 -13.48 -39.17 4.21
N GLN A 183 -14.46 -39.67 4.97
CA GLN A 183 -15.82 -39.14 4.90
C GLN A 183 -15.87 -37.71 5.44
N ILE A 184 -16.59 -36.83 4.73
CA ILE A 184 -16.79 -35.43 5.12
C ILE A 184 -17.74 -35.40 6.33
N ALA A 185 -17.28 -34.83 7.44
CA ALA A 185 -18.07 -34.62 8.66
C ALA A 185 -18.92 -33.34 8.60
N GLY A 186 -18.51 -32.37 7.77
CA GLY A 186 -19.25 -31.14 7.52
C GLY A 186 -18.41 -30.10 6.80
N TYR A 187 -18.94 -28.88 6.74
CA TYR A 187 -18.28 -27.74 6.13
C TYR A 187 -18.02 -26.67 7.17
N MET A 188 -16.75 -26.30 7.31
CA MET A 188 -16.30 -25.24 8.18
C MET A 188 -16.48 -23.91 7.44
N PRO A 189 -17.34 -22.99 7.91
CA PRO A 189 -17.65 -21.79 7.16
C PRO A 189 -16.46 -20.81 7.15
N VAL A 190 -16.46 -19.88 6.20
CA VAL A 190 -15.56 -18.72 6.18
C VAL A 190 -15.70 -17.94 7.48
N GLY A 191 -14.60 -17.47 8.08
CA GLY A 191 -14.63 -16.69 9.30
C GLY A 191 -14.73 -17.51 10.60
N ALA A 192 -14.74 -18.84 10.52
CA ALA A 192 -14.72 -19.70 11.70
C ALA A 192 -13.36 -19.62 12.41
N GLY A 193 -13.39 -19.41 13.73
CA GLY A 193 -12.19 -19.45 14.55
C GLY A 193 -11.80 -20.89 14.89
N VAL A 194 -10.56 -21.26 14.63
CA VAL A 194 -10.02 -22.59 14.89
C VAL A 194 -8.68 -22.54 15.61
N GLU A 195 -8.42 -23.52 16.45
CA GLU A 195 -7.13 -23.68 17.11
C GLU A 195 -6.31 -24.80 16.44
N TRP A 196 -5.07 -24.51 16.04
CA TRP A 196 -4.16 -25.42 15.37
C TRP A 196 -2.70 -25.05 15.62
N ASN A 197 -1.90 -26.01 16.09
CA ASN A 197 -0.46 -25.85 16.23
C ASN A 197 0.26 -26.44 15.01
N SER A 198 0.77 -25.57 14.14
CA SER A 198 1.45 -25.98 12.91
C SER A 198 2.80 -26.68 13.14
N SER A 199 3.39 -26.50 14.33
CA SER A 199 4.70 -27.06 14.71
C SER A 199 4.60 -28.47 15.28
N ASP A 200 3.41 -28.89 15.74
CA ASP A 200 3.17 -30.25 16.20
C ASP A 200 2.96 -31.18 14.99
N THR A 201 3.93 -32.04 14.73
CA THR A 201 3.88 -32.99 13.61
C THR A 201 2.70 -33.96 13.69
N SER A 202 2.14 -34.21 14.88
CA SER A 202 0.96 -35.09 15.05
C SER A 202 -0.34 -34.44 14.58
N LEU A 203 -0.38 -33.10 14.52
CA LEU A 203 -1.53 -32.31 14.06
C LEU A 203 -1.43 -31.94 12.58
N ASN A 204 -0.48 -32.54 11.85
CA ASN A 204 -0.22 -32.28 10.45
C ASN A 204 -0.29 -33.58 9.65
N ALA A 205 -0.88 -33.52 8.46
CA ALA A 205 -0.89 -34.63 7.52
C ALA A 205 -0.79 -34.10 6.09
N ALA A 206 -0.11 -34.88 5.22
CA ALA A 206 -0.25 -34.71 3.79
C ALA A 206 -1.50 -35.47 3.34
N GLY A 207 -2.43 -34.78 2.68
CA GLY A 207 -3.56 -35.41 2.04
C GLY A 207 -3.16 -36.10 0.73
N TYR A 208 -4.01 -37.01 0.24
CA TYR A 208 -3.81 -37.72 -1.03
C TYR A 208 -3.66 -36.78 -2.24
N ASN A 209 -4.23 -35.58 -2.15
CA ASN A 209 -4.16 -34.51 -3.15
C ASN A 209 -2.89 -33.63 -3.03
N GLN A 210 -1.86 -34.09 -2.31
CA GLN A 210 -0.62 -33.36 -2.00
C GLN A 210 -0.82 -32.04 -1.24
N ARG A 211 -2.03 -31.77 -0.72
CA ARG A 211 -2.33 -30.61 0.12
C ARG A 211 -1.93 -30.89 1.56
N ARG A 212 -1.63 -29.83 2.32
CA ARG A 212 -1.39 -29.90 3.75
C ARG A 212 -2.71 -29.81 4.51
N TYR A 213 -2.96 -30.80 5.36
CA TYR A 213 -4.07 -30.84 6.29
C TYR A 213 -3.58 -30.63 7.72
N GLY A 214 -4.38 -29.88 8.48
CA GLY A 214 -4.19 -29.64 9.90
C GLY A 214 -5.35 -30.21 10.70
N LEU A 215 -5.06 -30.86 11.83
CA LEU A 215 -6.08 -31.25 12.80
C LEU A 215 -6.38 -30.05 13.69
N VAL A 216 -7.48 -29.36 13.39
CA VAL A 216 -7.85 -28.10 14.02
C VAL A 216 -9.00 -28.32 15.00
N THR A 217 -9.01 -27.57 16.10
CA THR A 217 -10.14 -27.53 17.04
C THR A 217 -11.05 -26.37 16.67
N LEU A 218 -12.33 -26.61 16.38
CA LEU A 218 -13.27 -25.53 16.11
C LEU A 218 -13.58 -24.75 17.40
N LYS A 219 -13.32 -23.45 17.44
CA LYS A 219 -13.50 -22.59 18.63
C LYS A 219 -14.69 -21.67 18.53
N SER A 220 -14.93 -21.08 17.36
CA SER A 220 -16.01 -20.12 17.17
C SER A 220 -16.57 -20.16 15.75
N LEU A 221 -17.79 -19.67 15.61
CA LEU A 221 -18.46 -19.46 14.34
C LEU A 221 -18.64 -17.94 14.11
N PRO A 222 -18.79 -17.49 12.85
CA PRO A 222 -18.78 -16.07 12.47
C PRO A 222 -19.83 -15.17 13.16
N ASP A 223 -20.88 -15.75 13.77
CA ASP A 223 -22.03 -15.05 14.35
C ASP A 223 -22.20 -15.29 15.87
N ALA A 224 -21.14 -15.65 16.59
CA ALA A 224 -21.21 -15.99 18.01
C ALA A 224 -21.33 -14.78 18.97
N ASP A 225 -21.41 -13.56 18.45
CA ASP A 225 -21.37 -12.29 19.21
C ASP A 225 -22.72 -11.94 19.88
N GLY A 226 -23.74 -12.80 19.77
CA GLY A 226 -25.00 -12.71 20.54
C GLY A 226 -26.03 -11.67 20.07
N ASN A 227 -25.75 -10.92 19.00
CA ASN A 227 -26.61 -9.83 18.50
C ASN A 227 -27.19 -10.04 17.09
N THR A 228 -27.10 -11.25 16.53
CA THR A 228 -27.59 -11.57 15.18
C THR A 228 -28.94 -12.29 15.23
N ASP A 229 -29.89 -11.82 14.42
CA ASP A 229 -31.23 -12.40 14.26
C ASP A 229 -31.14 -13.91 13.93
N ASP A 230 -31.95 -14.76 14.58
CA ASP A 230 -31.85 -16.24 14.49
C ASP A 230 -31.98 -16.78 13.05
N LYS A 231 -32.45 -15.96 12.13
CA LYS A 231 -32.63 -16.27 10.71
C LYS A 231 -31.37 -16.05 9.85
N GLN A 232 -30.29 -15.49 10.39
CA GLN A 232 -29.02 -15.23 9.67
C GLN A 232 -27.84 -16.08 10.14
N LYS A 233 -28.00 -16.91 11.18
CA LYS A 233 -26.92 -17.79 11.67
C LYS A 233 -26.45 -18.76 10.59
N VAL A 234 -25.15 -18.77 10.33
CA VAL A 234 -24.52 -19.75 9.44
C VAL A 234 -24.72 -21.16 10.01
N SER A 235 -25.54 -21.98 9.35
CA SER A 235 -25.79 -23.37 9.74
C SER A 235 -24.61 -24.27 9.35
N THR A 236 -23.99 -24.91 10.33
CA THR A 236 -22.99 -25.97 10.13
C THR A 236 -23.33 -27.19 10.99
N SER A 237 -23.04 -28.39 10.48
CA SER A 237 -23.16 -29.66 11.23
C SER A 237 -21.98 -29.90 12.17
N LEU A 238 -20.97 -29.02 12.16
CA LEU A 238 -19.78 -29.13 12.99
C LEU A 238 -20.06 -28.67 14.43
N ILE A 239 -19.41 -29.35 15.39
CA ILE A 239 -19.62 -29.14 16.81
C ILE A 239 -18.46 -28.29 17.36
N LEU A 240 -18.78 -27.17 18.02
CA LEU A 240 -17.80 -26.35 18.72
C LEU A 240 -17.02 -27.18 19.75
N GLY A 241 -15.71 -26.94 19.86
CA GLY A 241 -14.79 -27.67 20.73
C GLY A 241 -14.33 -29.02 20.19
N LYS A 242 -14.88 -29.50 19.06
CA LYS A 242 -14.46 -30.76 18.43
C LYS A 242 -13.32 -30.53 17.43
N ARG A 243 -12.49 -31.57 17.24
CA ARG A 243 -11.38 -31.57 16.30
C ARG A 243 -11.76 -32.10 14.93
N TYR A 244 -11.23 -31.47 13.89
CA TYR A 244 -11.45 -31.83 12.49
C TYR A 244 -10.19 -31.65 11.67
N TRP A 245 -9.97 -32.53 10.71
CA TRP A 245 -8.96 -32.30 9.69
C TRP A 245 -9.52 -31.34 8.65
N VAL A 246 -8.83 -30.24 8.40
CA VAL A 246 -9.14 -29.28 7.33
C VAL A 246 -7.87 -28.96 6.56
N VAL A 247 -8.04 -28.42 5.36
CA VAL A 247 -6.91 -27.93 4.56
C VAL A 247 -6.39 -26.62 5.15
N VAL A 248 -5.06 -26.50 5.28
CA VAL A 248 -4.41 -25.39 6.01
C VAL A 248 -3.32 -24.67 5.22
N ASP A 249 -3.02 -25.12 4.01
CA ASP A 249 -2.11 -24.45 3.07
C ASP A 249 -2.84 -23.39 2.21
N ASN A 250 -2.11 -22.74 1.30
CA ASN A 250 -2.64 -21.78 0.31
C ASN A 250 -3.56 -20.69 0.89
N ASN A 251 -3.27 -20.22 2.11
CA ASN A 251 -4.06 -19.23 2.84
C ASN A 251 -5.51 -19.64 3.13
N ASN A 252 -5.85 -20.94 3.11
CA ASN A 252 -7.19 -21.40 3.49
C ASN A 252 -7.54 -21.13 4.95
N ILE A 253 -6.52 -20.98 5.78
CA ILE A 253 -6.62 -20.37 7.11
C ILE A 253 -5.60 -19.24 7.22
N LYS A 254 -5.92 -18.22 8.00
CA LYS A 254 -4.97 -17.18 8.43
C LYS A 254 -4.92 -17.15 9.93
N PRO A 255 -3.82 -16.69 10.53
CA PRO A 255 -3.81 -16.53 11.98
C PRO A 255 -4.97 -15.63 12.42
N ALA A 256 -5.63 -16.02 13.50
CA ALA A 256 -6.63 -15.16 14.12
C ALA A 256 -5.92 -13.92 14.65
N PRO A 257 -6.64 -12.81 14.87
CA PRO A 257 -6.10 -11.68 15.60
C PRO A 257 -5.37 -12.16 16.86
N GLY A 258 -4.06 -11.88 16.92
CA GLY A 258 -3.19 -12.23 18.06
C GLY A 258 -1.97 -13.15 17.81
N ALA A 259 -1.78 -13.72 16.62
CA ALA A 259 -0.55 -14.49 16.34
C ALA A 259 0.66 -13.64 15.91
N GLY A 260 0.55 -12.31 16.03
CA GLY A 260 1.53 -11.37 15.50
C GLY A 260 1.51 -11.26 13.96
N PRO A 261 2.25 -10.28 13.40
CA PRO A 261 2.49 -10.18 11.96
C PRO A 261 3.31 -11.36 11.42
N SER A 262 3.19 -11.63 10.10
CA SER A 262 3.70 -12.85 9.47
C SER A 262 5.20 -13.06 9.65
N TRP A 263 5.97 -11.97 9.69
CA TRP A 263 7.41 -11.99 9.80
C TRP A 263 7.93 -12.43 11.18
N TRP A 264 7.12 -12.36 12.24
CA TRP A 264 7.50 -12.86 13.58
C TRP A 264 7.79 -14.36 13.60
N ARG A 265 7.21 -15.12 12.66
CA ARG A 265 7.49 -16.57 12.51
C ARG A 265 8.97 -16.87 12.29
N LYS A 266 9.74 -15.94 11.73
CA LYS A 266 11.19 -16.07 11.54
C LYS A 266 11.98 -15.97 12.85
N LEU A 267 11.34 -15.49 13.92
CA LEU A 267 11.92 -15.23 15.25
C LEU A 267 11.42 -16.21 16.33
N MET A 268 10.45 -17.07 15.99
CA MET A 268 9.88 -18.08 16.88
C MET A 268 10.57 -19.43 16.67
N PRO A 269 10.65 -20.31 17.69
CA PRO A 269 11.29 -21.63 17.58
C PRO A 269 10.77 -22.42 16.37
N PRO A 270 11.66 -23.09 15.59
CA PRO A 270 13.07 -23.34 15.84
C PRO A 270 14.04 -22.26 15.26
N ALA A 271 13.63 -20.99 15.20
CA ALA A 271 14.48 -19.90 14.71
C ALA A 271 15.87 -19.86 15.38
N LYS A 272 16.89 -19.54 14.59
CA LYS A 272 18.28 -19.37 15.09
C LYS A 272 18.43 -18.16 16.00
N GLU A 273 17.61 -17.12 15.80
CA GLU A 273 17.61 -15.90 16.60
C GLU A 273 16.31 -15.80 17.39
N ALA A 274 16.42 -15.74 18.72
CA ALA A 274 15.27 -15.56 19.59
C ALA A 274 14.70 -14.14 19.46
N MET A 275 13.38 -14.01 19.53
CA MET A 275 12.70 -12.73 19.59
C MET A 275 13.24 -11.88 20.76
N LYS A 276 13.64 -10.65 20.44
CA LYS A 276 14.16 -9.66 21.38
C LYS A 276 13.17 -8.51 21.49
N PHE A 277 12.89 -8.08 22.72
CA PHE A 277 11.98 -6.98 23.00
C PHE A 277 12.72 -5.68 23.32
N ASP A 278 12.02 -4.56 23.10
CA ASP A 278 12.34 -3.21 23.58
C ASP A 278 13.71 -2.66 23.15
N GLN A 279 14.28 -3.21 22.08
CA GLN A 279 15.54 -2.77 21.49
C GLN A 279 15.47 -2.84 19.96
N VAL A 280 16.32 -2.07 19.29
CA VAL A 280 16.50 -2.15 17.85
C VAL A 280 17.30 -3.40 17.51
N VAL A 281 16.80 -4.21 16.59
CA VAL A 281 17.45 -5.42 16.10
C VAL A 281 17.73 -5.26 14.60
N CYS A 282 18.97 -5.55 14.21
CA CYS A 282 19.39 -5.67 12.82
C CYS A 282 19.51 -7.17 12.47
N PRO A 283 18.45 -7.83 11.97
CA PRO A 283 18.52 -9.25 11.63
C PRO A 283 19.44 -9.48 10.42
N SER A 284 19.81 -10.75 10.19
CA SER A 284 20.16 -11.16 8.82
C SER A 284 18.95 -10.86 7.92
N PRO A 285 19.09 -10.05 6.84
CA PRO A 285 17.95 -9.64 6.04
C PRO A 285 17.14 -10.84 5.57
N PHE A 286 15.82 -10.73 5.69
CA PHE A 286 14.90 -11.77 5.22
C PHE A 286 13.78 -11.16 4.40
N SER A 287 13.39 -11.88 3.36
CA SER A 287 12.40 -11.40 2.40
C SER A 287 11.01 -11.25 3.01
N ILE A 288 10.33 -10.18 2.59
CA ILE A 288 8.92 -9.91 2.85
C ILE A 288 8.26 -9.46 1.53
N THR A 289 7.06 -9.96 1.26
CA THR A 289 6.37 -9.74 -0.02
C THR A 289 5.34 -8.63 0.11
N ALA A 290 5.09 -7.89 -0.96
CA ALA A 290 4.02 -6.91 -1.01
C ALA A 290 2.65 -7.55 -0.71
N GLY A 291 1.98 -7.03 0.32
CA GLY A 291 0.72 -7.55 0.87
C GLY A 291 0.88 -8.34 2.17
N ASP A 292 2.09 -8.74 2.54
CA ASP A 292 2.33 -9.45 3.80
C ASP A 292 2.01 -8.55 5.01
N PRO A 293 1.38 -9.09 6.07
CA PRO A 293 1.13 -8.36 7.31
C PRO A 293 2.44 -7.88 7.98
N VAL A 294 2.61 -6.56 8.11
CA VAL A 294 3.73 -5.96 8.86
C VAL A 294 3.37 -5.71 10.33
N GLY A 295 2.08 -5.49 10.62
CA GLY A 295 1.56 -5.27 11.97
C GLY A 295 0.13 -4.70 11.95
N HIS A 296 -0.33 -4.19 13.08
CA HIS A 296 -1.58 -3.43 13.23
C HIS A 296 -1.26 -2.06 13.81
N MET A 297 -2.19 -1.11 13.70
CA MET A 297 -2.03 0.20 14.33
C MET A 297 -1.98 0.03 15.85
N GLY A 298 -1.01 0.66 16.49
CA GLY A 298 -0.87 0.67 17.94
C GLY A 298 -1.60 1.86 18.55
N TYR A 299 -2.06 1.68 19.78
CA TYR A 299 -2.63 2.76 20.59
C TYR A 299 -1.56 3.82 20.91
N TYR A 300 -1.98 5.09 20.85
CA TYR A 300 -1.14 6.27 20.97
C TYR A 300 -1.90 7.41 21.63
N GLN A 301 -1.30 8.03 22.65
CA GLN A 301 -1.81 9.23 23.31
C GLN A 301 -0.88 10.41 23.03
N ALA A 302 -1.37 11.37 22.25
CA ALA A 302 -0.69 12.63 21.98
C ALA A 302 -1.03 13.66 23.08
N PRO A 303 -0.04 14.35 23.68
CA PRO A 303 -0.32 15.40 24.65
C PRO A 303 -1.09 16.57 23.99
N LYS A 304 -1.93 17.23 24.78
CA LYS A 304 -2.53 18.54 24.49
C LYS A 304 -2.64 19.35 25.79
N ASP A 305 -2.91 20.63 25.68
CA ASP A 305 -3.12 21.46 26.86
C ASP A 305 -4.31 20.93 27.68
N GLY A 306 -4.07 20.64 28.96
CA GLY A 306 -5.07 20.10 29.89
C GLY A 306 -5.42 18.63 29.68
N GLY A 307 -4.69 17.87 28.85
CA GLY A 307 -4.98 16.44 28.66
C GLY A 307 -4.24 15.76 27.52
N TYR A 308 -4.93 14.88 26.80
CA TYR A 308 -4.40 14.19 25.63
C TYR A 308 -5.48 13.96 24.55
N GLU A 309 -5.03 13.56 23.36
CA GLU A 309 -5.83 12.97 22.30
C GLU A 309 -5.36 11.54 22.09
N ALA A 310 -6.28 10.58 22.20
CA ALA A 310 -6.01 9.16 22.00
C ALA A 310 -6.47 8.70 20.63
N ARG A 311 -5.70 7.80 20.03
CA ARG A 311 -5.96 7.18 18.73
C ARG A 311 -5.19 5.88 18.57
N TYR A 312 -5.56 5.07 17.59
CA TYR A 312 -4.69 4.05 17.03
C TYR A 312 -4.06 4.61 15.77
N GLN A 313 -2.75 4.48 15.64
CA GLN A 313 -2.08 4.97 14.44
C GLN A 313 -0.99 4.03 13.98
N VAL A 314 -0.69 4.13 12.69
CA VAL A 314 0.60 3.76 12.13
C VAL A 314 1.18 5.00 11.46
N HIS A 315 2.48 5.21 11.63
CA HIS A 315 3.23 6.22 10.89
C HIS A 315 4.07 5.52 9.82
N ILE A 316 3.92 5.94 8.56
CA ILE A 316 4.59 5.32 7.40
C ILE A 316 5.47 6.35 6.72
N GLU A 317 6.76 6.05 6.59
CA GLU A 317 7.74 6.88 5.88
C GLU A 317 8.38 6.12 4.74
N CYS A 318 8.53 6.77 3.59
CA CYS A 318 9.30 6.26 2.45
C CYS A 318 10.55 7.13 2.29
N THR A 319 11.72 6.53 2.43
CA THR A 319 12.99 7.24 2.42
C THR A 319 14.03 6.60 1.51
N SER A 320 15.04 7.35 1.09
CA SER A 320 16.17 6.82 0.31
C SER A 320 17.47 7.52 0.71
N MET A 321 18.56 6.76 0.72
CA MET A 321 19.94 7.25 0.82
C MET A 321 20.69 7.14 -0.51
N ASP A 322 19.99 6.75 -1.56
CA ASP A 322 20.61 6.46 -2.84
C ASP A 322 20.91 7.75 -3.58
N ASP A 323 22.19 8.00 -3.84
CA ASP A 323 22.64 9.17 -4.60
C ASP A 323 22.17 9.10 -6.07
N ASN A 324 21.70 7.95 -6.55
CA ASN A 324 21.11 7.81 -7.88
C ASN A 324 19.68 8.37 -7.98
N LEU A 325 19.04 8.79 -6.87
CA LEU A 325 17.63 9.19 -6.85
C LEU A 325 17.27 10.23 -7.92
N GLU A 326 18.03 11.30 -8.06
CA GLU A 326 17.74 12.35 -9.05
C GLU A 326 17.81 11.82 -10.48
N LYS A 327 18.82 10.98 -10.75
CA LYS A 327 18.98 10.34 -12.06
C LYS A 327 17.85 9.35 -12.33
N PHE A 328 17.44 8.55 -11.34
CA PHE A 328 16.31 7.63 -11.42
C PHE A 328 15.03 8.34 -11.89
N LEU A 329 14.72 9.52 -11.35
CA LEU A 329 13.52 10.30 -11.72
C LEU A 329 13.48 10.68 -13.21
N THR A 330 14.63 10.77 -13.86
CA THR A 330 14.74 11.15 -15.28
C THR A 330 14.46 10.00 -16.24
N ASN A 331 14.38 8.76 -15.74
CA ASN A 331 14.23 7.54 -16.53
C ASN A 331 15.32 7.42 -17.63
N PRO A 332 16.60 7.28 -17.25
CA PRO A 332 17.73 7.43 -18.19
C PRO A 332 17.73 6.41 -19.34
N GLU A 333 17.15 5.23 -19.11
CA GLU A 333 17.02 4.15 -20.10
C GLU A 333 15.69 4.16 -20.85
N GLN A 334 14.83 5.16 -20.63
CA GLN A 334 13.51 5.30 -21.25
C GLN A 334 12.64 4.04 -21.05
N ALA A 335 12.73 3.45 -19.85
CA ALA A 335 11.95 2.28 -19.49
C ALA A 335 10.45 2.58 -19.68
N GLY A 336 9.74 1.62 -20.27
CA GLY A 336 8.30 1.74 -20.53
C GLY A 336 7.91 2.66 -21.69
N GLU A 337 8.84 3.24 -22.45
CA GLU A 337 8.53 4.14 -23.59
C GLU A 337 7.60 3.48 -24.62
N LYS A 338 7.75 2.17 -24.86
CA LYS A 338 6.88 1.40 -25.77
C LYS A 338 5.41 1.30 -25.31
N ASN A 339 5.12 1.62 -24.05
CA ASN A 339 3.78 1.55 -23.45
C ASN A 339 3.48 2.85 -22.67
N PRO A 340 3.37 4.00 -23.35
CA PRO A 340 3.16 5.26 -22.68
C PRO A 340 1.79 5.31 -22.02
N LEU A 341 1.72 5.90 -20.83
CA LEU A 341 0.48 6.06 -20.06
C LEU A 341 0.00 7.51 -20.00
N TRP A 342 0.86 8.45 -20.39
CA TRP A 342 0.59 9.88 -20.24
C TRP A 342 0.90 10.65 -21.51
N LEU A 343 0.14 11.72 -21.73
CA LEU A 343 0.39 12.71 -22.75
C LEU A 343 0.78 14.03 -22.06
N LYS A 344 1.99 14.52 -22.33
CA LYS A 344 2.45 15.82 -21.85
C LYS A 344 2.50 16.81 -23.01
N TYR A 345 2.03 18.03 -22.77
CA TYR A 345 2.23 19.17 -23.67
C TYR A 345 2.79 20.35 -22.89
N THR A 346 3.48 21.24 -23.59
CA THR A 346 4.11 22.45 -23.04
C THR A 346 3.48 23.71 -23.67
N PRO A 347 3.67 24.91 -23.10
CA PRO A 347 3.22 26.16 -23.73
C PRO A 347 3.83 26.37 -25.12
N GLY A 348 3.10 27.00 -26.03
CA GLY A 348 3.56 27.33 -27.38
C GLY A 348 3.23 26.29 -28.46
N LEU A 349 2.58 25.18 -28.11
CA LEU A 349 2.18 24.14 -29.05
C LEU A 349 0.98 24.61 -29.90
N ALA A 350 1.10 24.50 -31.23
CA ALA A 350 0.05 24.89 -32.15
C ALA A 350 -1.23 24.06 -31.96
N LEU A 351 -2.36 24.75 -31.80
CA LEU A 351 -3.66 24.13 -31.65
C LEU A 351 -4.39 24.03 -32.99
N TYR A 352 -5.34 23.10 -33.06
CA TYR A 352 -6.18 22.85 -34.22
C TYR A 352 -7.64 22.81 -33.81
N LYS A 353 -8.52 23.26 -34.71
CA LYS A 353 -9.98 23.15 -34.59
C LYS A 353 -10.49 22.10 -35.56
N LYS A 354 -11.47 21.34 -35.13
CA LYS A 354 -12.19 20.38 -35.96
C LYS A 354 -13.44 21.05 -36.54
N ASP A 355 -13.58 21.05 -37.86
CA ASP A 355 -14.86 21.32 -38.49
C ASP A 355 -15.76 20.08 -38.37
N VAL A 356 -16.93 20.26 -37.75
CA VAL A 356 -17.83 19.14 -37.45
C VAL A 356 -18.54 18.64 -38.71
N ALA A 357 -18.82 19.52 -39.68
CA ALA A 357 -19.54 19.18 -40.90
C ALA A 357 -18.63 18.42 -41.88
N THR A 358 -17.43 18.93 -42.14
CA THR A 358 -16.48 18.31 -43.07
C THR A 358 -15.65 17.22 -42.41
N GLY A 359 -15.44 17.29 -41.08
CA GLY A 359 -14.52 16.41 -40.35
C GLY A 359 -13.04 16.70 -40.64
N THR A 360 -12.71 17.89 -41.15
CA THR A 360 -11.33 18.34 -41.40
C THR A 360 -10.81 19.21 -40.25
N PHE A 361 -9.49 19.32 -40.14
CA PHE A 361 -8.82 20.09 -39.12
C PHE A 361 -8.10 21.29 -39.74
N THR A 362 -8.23 22.45 -39.10
CA THR A 362 -7.52 23.66 -39.49
C THR A 362 -6.71 24.19 -38.31
N LYS A 363 -5.53 24.75 -38.62
CA LYS A 363 -4.66 25.35 -37.61
C LYS A 363 -5.37 26.54 -36.97
N ASP A 364 -5.44 26.54 -35.65
CA ASP A 364 -5.96 27.64 -34.85
C ASP A 364 -4.89 28.73 -34.73
N THR A 365 -5.31 29.98 -34.46
CA THR A 365 -4.36 31.06 -34.15
C THR A 365 -3.83 30.96 -32.73
N ARG A 366 -4.51 30.18 -31.88
CA ARG A 366 -4.11 29.92 -30.49
C ARG A 366 -3.00 28.87 -30.40
N VAL A 367 -2.20 28.99 -29.35
CA VAL A 367 -1.24 27.99 -28.89
C VAL A 367 -1.60 27.56 -27.47
N THR A 368 -1.11 26.41 -27.02
CA THR A 368 -1.17 26.04 -25.60
C THR A 368 -0.50 27.14 -24.76
N THR A 369 -1.08 27.46 -23.61
CA THR A 369 -0.55 28.54 -22.74
C THR A 369 0.16 28.02 -21.49
N ARG A 370 0.15 26.69 -21.31
CA ARG A 370 0.61 26.01 -20.09
C ARG A 370 1.14 24.63 -20.40
N THR A 371 1.80 24.05 -19.41
CA THR A 371 2.10 22.62 -19.38
C THR A 371 0.87 21.86 -18.90
N GLY A 372 0.59 20.72 -19.52
CA GLY A 372 -0.43 19.79 -19.03
C GLY A 372 0.01 18.34 -19.19
N ILE A 373 -0.41 17.51 -18.24
CA ILE A 373 -0.13 16.07 -18.21
C ILE A 373 -1.49 15.36 -18.10
N LEU A 374 -1.83 14.56 -19.09
CA LEU A 374 -3.13 13.90 -19.20
C LEU A 374 -2.95 12.37 -19.21
N PRO A 375 -3.74 11.61 -18.44
CA PRO A 375 -3.77 10.16 -18.60
C PRO A 375 -4.19 9.81 -20.03
N LEU A 376 -3.36 9.08 -20.77
CA LEU A 376 -3.58 8.78 -22.18
C LEU A 376 -4.91 8.04 -22.40
N LYS A 377 -5.33 7.21 -21.44
CA LYS A 377 -6.63 6.52 -21.43
C LYS A 377 -7.84 7.46 -21.49
N GLN A 378 -7.69 8.73 -21.09
CA GLN A 378 -8.74 9.75 -21.09
C GLN A 378 -8.65 10.68 -22.32
N VAL A 379 -7.56 10.61 -23.10
CA VAL A 379 -7.34 11.46 -24.27
C VAL A 379 -7.94 10.79 -25.51
N GLN A 380 -8.93 11.44 -26.12
CA GLN A 380 -9.53 10.92 -27.34
C GLN A 380 -8.68 11.27 -28.56
N ALA A 381 -8.53 10.33 -29.50
CA ALA A 381 -8.00 10.57 -30.83
C ALA A 381 -9.13 10.81 -31.84
N LYS A 382 -8.91 11.72 -32.79
CA LYS A 382 -9.78 11.94 -33.96
C LYS A 382 -8.95 11.97 -35.22
N VAL A 383 -9.54 11.55 -36.34
CA VAL A 383 -8.85 11.48 -37.63
C VAL A 383 -9.43 12.50 -38.58
N ASP A 384 -8.56 13.23 -39.28
CA ASP A 384 -8.94 14.11 -40.38
C ASP A 384 -9.44 13.27 -41.57
N LYS A 385 -10.64 13.56 -42.07
CA LYS A 385 -11.23 12.79 -43.18
C LYS A 385 -10.49 12.97 -44.52
N SER A 386 -9.79 14.07 -44.70
CA SER A 386 -9.07 14.42 -45.94
C SER A 386 -7.60 13.97 -45.91
N THR A 387 -6.86 14.36 -44.88
CA THR A 387 -5.40 14.11 -44.78
C THR A 387 -5.07 12.80 -44.08
N ARG A 388 -6.06 12.16 -43.43
CA ARG A 388 -5.87 10.99 -42.55
C ARG A 388 -4.94 11.23 -41.35
N GLN A 389 -4.52 12.48 -41.11
CA GLN A 389 -3.78 12.86 -39.92
C GLN A 389 -4.63 12.65 -38.67
N GLU A 390 -4.05 12.04 -37.64
CA GLU A 390 -4.71 11.91 -36.34
C GLU A 390 -4.37 13.06 -35.41
N TYR A 391 -5.31 13.40 -34.53
CA TYR A 391 -5.17 14.46 -33.55
C TYR A 391 -5.64 14.00 -32.16
N TRP A 392 -4.89 14.37 -31.13
CA TRP A 392 -5.31 14.25 -29.74
C TRP A 392 -6.21 15.41 -29.33
N GLN A 393 -7.30 15.12 -28.63
CA GLN A 393 -8.17 16.14 -28.04
C GLN A 393 -7.64 16.59 -26.67
N LEU A 394 -7.20 17.84 -26.58
CA LEU A 394 -6.81 18.47 -25.34
C LEU A 394 -8.03 19.19 -24.74
N ARG A 395 -8.76 18.51 -23.84
CA ARG A 395 -9.93 19.10 -23.16
C ARG A 395 -9.62 20.40 -22.41
N PRO A 396 -8.51 20.53 -21.66
CA PRO A 396 -8.20 21.78 -20.95
C PRO A 396 -7.98 22.99 -21.86
N GLU A 397 -7.59 22.76 -23.11
CA GLU A 397 -7.36 23.81 -24.12
C GLU A 397 -8.57 23.98 -25.05
N ASN A 398 -9.58 23.10 -24.91
CA ASN A 398 -10.72 22.95 -25.81
C ASN A 398 -10.28 22.94 -27.29
N ALA A 399 -9.27 22.13 -27.60
CA ALA A 399 -8.61 22.12 -28.90
C ALA A 399 -7.96 20.76 -29.21
N TYR A 400 -7.32 20.68 -30.38
CA TYR A 400 -6.66 19.48 -30.87
C TYR A 400 -5.19 19.72 -31.18
N VAL A 401 -4.37 18.67 -31.07
CA VAL A 401 -2.94 18.70 -31.42
C VAL A 401 -2.58 17.47 -32.26
N PRO A 402 -1.70 17.60 -33.25
CA PRO A 402 -1.37 16.50 -34.16
C PRO A 402 -0.65 15.35 -33.45
N LYS A 403 -0.96 14.11 -33.84
CA LYS A 403 -0.25 12.90 -33.42
C LYS A 403 1.01 12.67 -34.26
N GLY A 404 2.01 12.03 -33.66
CA GLY A 404 3.24 11.62 -34.35
C GLY A 404 4.29 12.73 -34.51
N GLN A 405 4.13 13.83 -33.76
CA GLN A 405 5.14 14.89 -33.66
C GLN A 405 5.96 14.74 -32.37
N ALA A 406 7.07 15.46 -32.26
CA ALA A 406 7.88 15.50 -31.04
C ALA A 406 7.11 16.03 -29.82
N GLU A 407 6.17 16.96 -30.05
CA GLU A 407 5.20 17.46 -29.08
C GLU A 407 3.78 17.27 -29.62
N PRO A 408 2.78 16.88 -28.81
CA PRO A 408 2.89 16.54 -27.38
C PRO A 408 3.67 15.25 -27.14
N GLN A 409 4.46 15.20 -26.07
CA GLN A 409 5.26 14.04 -25.66
C GLN A 409 4.38 12.91 -25.09
N LEU A 410 4.67 11.68 -25.50
CA LEU A 410 4.18 10.48 -24.84
C LEU A 410 5.15 10.09 -23.73
N LEU A 411 4.65 9.88 -22.51
CA LEU A 411 5.47 9.55 -21.36
C LEU A 411 5.12 8.17 -20.80
N SER A 412 6.15 7.44 -20.38
CA SER A 412 5.99 6.25 -19.57
C SER A 412 5.62 6.62 -18.13
N GLN A 413 5.22 5.64 -17.32
CA GLN A 413 4.99 5.87 -15.88
C GLN A 413 6.28 6.16 -15.10
N TYR A 414 7.44 5.80 -15.66
CA TYR A 414 8.75 5.96 -15.00
C TYR A 414 9.39 7.32 -15.28
N ASP A 415 8.84 8.13 -16.20
CA ASP A 415 9.30 9.50 -16.49
C ASP A 415 8.92 10.49 -15.36
N LEU A 416 9.24 10.14 -14.10
CA LEU A 416 8.74 10.77 -12.88
C LEU A 416 9.02 12.28 -12.85
N ALA A 417 10.21 12.71 -13.27
CA ALA A 417 10.56 14.12 -13.37
C ALA A 417 9.64 14.87 -14.34
N LYS A 418 9.33 14.26 -15.50
CA LYS A 418 8.39 14.84 -16.47
C LYS A 418 6.94 14.77 -16.00
N LEU A 419 6.61 13.85 -15.09
CA LEU A 419 5.31 13.70 -14.43
C LEU A 419 5.13 14.61 -13.19
N GLY A 420 6.13 15.44 -12.88
CA GLY A 420 6.08 16.49 -11.86
C GLY A 420 6.78 16.16 -10.55
N PHE A 421 7.46 15.01 -10.43
CA PHE A 421 8.37 14.77 -9.30
C PHE A 421 9.57 15.69 -9.39
N ARG A 422 9.96 16.29 -8.27
CA ARG A 422 11.13 17.16 -8.16
C ARG A 422 11.84 16.92 -6.84
N THR A 423 13.13 17.23 -6.80
CA THR A 423 13.92 17.22 -5.57
C THR A 423 14.09 18.63 -5.01
N GLU A 424 14.07 18.74 -3.69
CA GLU A 424 14.45 19.94 -2.96
C GLU A 424 15.35 19.54 -1.79
N THR A 425 16.40 20.30 -1.51
CA THR A 425 17.24 20.10 -0.32
C THR A 425 16.87 21.15 0.71
N ALA A 426 16.54 20.71 1.93
CA ALA A 426 16.22 21.59 3.04
C ALA A 426 17.47 21.87 3.87
N GLU A 427 17.93 23.13 3.87
CA GLU A 427 19.00 23.60 4.76
C GLU A 427 18.43 23.84 6.18
N SER A 428 18.14 22.76 6.89
CA SER A 428 17.40 22.79 8.16
C SER A 428 18.30 23.12 9.34
N THR A 429 17.96 24.20 10.07
CA THR A 429 18.55 24.51 11.38
C THR A 429 17.64 24.11 12.54
N SER A 430 16.38 23.76 12.24
CA SER A 430 15.41 23.20 13.18
C SER A 430 14.41 22.29 12.47
N PHE A 431 13.72 21.44 13.23
CA PHE A 431 12.55 20.71 12.77
C PHE A 431 11.27 21.54 12.80
N ASP A 432 11.24 22.67 13.49
CA ASP A 432 10.06 23.54 13.59
C ASP A 432 10.08 24.61 12.49
N TYR A 433 9.18 24.49 11.52
CA TYR A 433 9.05 25.43 10.40
C TYR A 433 7.97 26.49 10.63
N LEU A 434 7.04 26.28 11.57
CA LEU A 434 5.93 27.21 11.83
C LEU A 434 5.83 27.53 13.33
N ASP A 435 6.90 28.11 13.88
CA ASP A 435 7.19 28.30 15.31
C ASP A 435 6.28 29.27 16.09
N GLY A 436 5.29 29.87 15.43
CA GLY A 436 4.41 30.87 16.05
C GLY A 436 4.97 32.29 16.11
N LYS A 437 6.22 32.53 15.73
CA LYS A 437 6.97 33.76 16.07
C LYS A 437 7.61 34.42 14.87
N ASN A 438 8.21 33.64 13.98
CA ASN A 438 8.97 34.14 12.84
C ASN A 438 8.28 33.76 11.53
N GLN A 439 8.39 34.63 10.52
CA GLN A 439 7.93 34.28 9.19
C GLN A 439 8.76 33.09 8.64
N PRO A 440 8.12 32.09 8.01
CA PRO A 440 8.78 30.88 7.57
C PRO A 440 9.56 31.16 6.28
N VAL A 441 10.89 31.12 6.38
CA VAL A 441 11.82 31.38 5.28
C VAL A 441 12.40 30.09 4.70
N GLY A 442 13.29 30.21 3.70
CA GLY A 442 14.03 29.08 3.15
C GLY A 442 13.11 28.02 2.53
N PHE A 443 13.27 26.77 2.97
CA PHE A 443 12.54 25.62 2.46
C PHE A 443 11.01 25.81 2.48
N PHE A 444 10.43 26.29 3.58
CA PHE A 444 8.97 26.46 3.64
C PHE A 444 8.47 27.50 2.63
N ARG A 445 9.18 28.64 2.48
CA ARG A 445 8.88 29.65 1.47
C ARG A 445 8.95 29.06 0.06
N SER A 446 9.92 28.19 -0.22
CA SER A 446 10.04 27.46 -1.50
C SER A 446 8.77 26.68 -1.83
N LEU A 447 8.25 25.92 -0.86
CA LEU A 447 7.01 25.16 -1.04
C LEU A 447 5.79 26.06 -1.35
N ILE A 448 5.64 27.18 -0.64
CA ILE A 448 4.57 28.15 -0.92
C ILE A 448 4.73 28.76 -2.31
N ASN A 449 5.96 29.02 -2.76
CA ASN A 449 6.23 29.50 -4.10
C ASN A 449 5.84 28.46 -5.17
N SER A 450 6.15 27.17 -4.97
CA SER A 450 5.71 26.12 -5.89
C SER A 450 4.18 26.03 -5.99
N LEU A 451 3.48 26.22 -4.88
CA LEU A 451 2.01 26.30 -4.87
C LEU A 451 1.48 27.54 -5.59
N TYR A 452 2.15 28.69 -5.42
CA TYR A 452 1.83 29.92 -6.15
C TYR A 452 1.97 29.72 -7.67
N GLU A 453 3.05 29.09 -8.12
CA GLU A 453 3.30 28.80 -9.54
C GLU A 453 2.22 27.86 -10.10
N ALA A 454 1.87 26.80 -9.36
CA ALA A 454 0.81 25.87 -9.74
C ALA A 454 -0.57 26.58 -9.81
N ALA A 455 -0.89 27.43 -8.84
CA ALA A 455 -2.12 28.21 -8.82
C ALA A 455 -2.18 29.26 -9.94
N THR A 456 -1.03 29.80 -10.36
CA THR A 456 -0.93 30.75 -11.47
C THR A 456 -1.24 30.07 -12.81
N GLY A 457 -0.89 28.79 -12.96
CA GLY A 457 -1.21 27.97 -14.14
C GLY A 457 -2.63 27.38 -14.16
N ASP A 458 -3.41 27.56 -13.10
CA ASP A 458 -4.76 27.01 -12.97
C ASP A 458 -5.78 27.89 -13.71
N THR A 459 -6.60 27.28 -14.56
CA THR A 459 -7.64 27.98 -15.33
C THR A 459 -9.05 27.67 -14.87
N ARG A 460 -9.23 26.90 -13.80
CA ARG A 460 -10.55 26.69 -13.21
C ARG A 460 -11.05 28.03 -12.70
N THR A 461 -12.20 28.51 -13.19
CA THR A 461 -12.77 29.80 -12.76
C THR A 461 -13.00 29.86 -11.26
N SER A 462 -13.36 28.73 -10.64
CA SER A 462 -13.50 28.56 -9.19
C SER A 462 -12.19 28.79 -8.41
N HIS A 463 -11.04 28.72 -9.06
CA HIS A 463 -9.71 28.81 -8.46
C HIS A 463 -8.99 30.14 -8.75
N ALA A 464 -9.65 31.08 -9.44
CA ALA A 464 -9.04 32.34 -9.89
C ALA A 464 -8.41 33.19 -8.75
N LEU A 465 -8.94 33.07 -7.52
CA LEU A 465 -8.44 33.79 -6.35
C LEU A 465 -7.26 33.10 -5.65
N VAL A 466 -7.02 31.81 -5.91
CA VAL A 466 -6.05 31.02 -5.14
C VAL A 466 -4.62 31.56 -5.30
N LYS A 467 -4.22 31.95 -6.51
CA LYS A 467 -2.91 32.56 -6.75
C LYS A 467 -2.68 33.83 -5.93
N HIS A 468 -3.72 34.64 -5.72
CA HIS A 468 -3.63 35.86 -4.94
C HIS A 468 -3.45 35.55 -3.45
N ASN A 469 -4.05 34.47 -2.95
CA ASN A 469 -3.84 34.00 -1.58
C ASN A 469 -2.38 33.57 -1.35
N TYR A 470 -1.80 32.80 -2.27
CA TYR A 470 -0.39 32.41 -2.15
C TYR A 470 0.56 33.60 -2.31
N GLN A 471 0.29 34.52 -3.25
CA GLN A 471 1.07 35.76 -3.38
C GLN A 471 1.03 36.58 -2.08
N HIS A 472 -0.12 36.67 -1.42
CA HIS A 472 -0.24 37.37 -0.15
C HIS A 472 0.63 36.75 0.95
N LEU A 473 0.68 35.42 1.02
CA LEU A 473 1.55 34.72 1.98
C LEU A 473 3.03 34.95 1.69
N LEU A 474 3.44 34.92 0.41
CA LEU A 474 4.81 35.23 0.00
C LEU A 474 5.19 36.67 0.37
N ASP A 475 4.31 37.63 0.10
CA ASP A 475 4.53 39.03 0.46
C ASP A 475 4.67 39.22 1.98
N LYS A 476 3.92 38.47 2.80
CA LYS A 476 4.03 38.49 4.26
C LYS A 476 5.37 37.93 4.75
N ILE A 477 5.82 36.83 4.13
CA ILE A 477 7.13 36.24 4.42
C ILE A 477 8.24 37.24 4.06
N ASP A 478 8.21 37.76 2.83
CA ASP A 478 9.29 38.59 2.28
C ASP A 478 9.39 39.96 2.96
N ARG A 479 8.28 40.50 3.48
CA ARG A 479 8.26 41.75 4.27
C ARG A 479 8.58 41.54 5.75
N GLY A 480 8.71 40.29 6.22
CA GLY A 480 8.89 40.00 7.64
C GLY A 480 7.73 40.50 8.50
N SER A 481 6.48 40.30 8.05
CA SER A 481 5.29 40.82 8.75
C SER A 481 5.20 40.28 10.18
N ASP A 482 4.81 41.16 11.12
CA ASP A 482 4.46 40.83 12.50
C ASP A 482 3.16 40.01 12.63
N ARG A 483 2.29 40.04 11.61
CA ARG A 483 1.06 39.24 11.57
C ARG A 483 1.37 37.81 11.11
N TYR A 484 1.43 36.91 12.07
CA TYR A 484 1.79 35.52 11.83
C TYR A 484 0.76 34.54 12.40
N SER A 485 0.41 33.52 11.61
CA SER A 485 -0.51 32.45 12.00
C SER A 485 -0.03 31.11 11.42
N PRO A 486 0.52 30.19 12.24
CA PRO A 486 0.93 28.87 11.78
C PRO A 486 -0.16 28.14 10.99
N MET A 487 -1.40 28.24 11.48
CA MET A 487 -2.55 27.54 10.89
C MET A 487 -2.91 28.07 9.50
N GLU A 488 -2.69 29.36 9.22
CA GLU A 488 -2.90 29.94 7.89
C GLU A 488 -1.93 29.33 6.87
N TYR A 489 -0.64 29.31 7.21
CA TYR A 489 0.40 28.73 6.36
C TYR A 489 0.24 27.21 6.19
N TRP A 490 -0.08 26.50 7.28
CA TRP A 490 -0.30 25.06 7.24
C TRP A 490 -1.48 24.69 6.33
N ARG A 491 -2.61 25.39 6.43
CA ARG A 491 -3.77 25.18 5.54
C ARG A 491 -3.46 25.50 4.08
N ALA A 492 -2.65 26.53 3.83
CA ALA A 492 -2.24 26.88 2.49
C ALA A 492 -1.34 25.80 1.86
N LEU A 493 -0.43 25.22 2.65
CA LEU A 493 0.45 24.13 2.24
C LEU A 493 -0.35 22.87 1.88
N HIS A 494 -1.32 22.49 2.72
CA HIS A 494 -2.13 21.28 2.57
C HIS A 494 -3.44 21.49 1.80
N ASN A 495 -3.41 22.38 0.80
CA ASN A 495 -4.57 22.59 -0.06
C ASN A 495 -4.85 21.35 -0.92
N PRO A 496 -6.02 20.67 -0.77
CA PRO A 496 -6.31 19.43 -1.49
C PRO A 496 -6.25 19.56 -3.01
N ASP A 497 -6.60 20.73 -3.55
CA ASP A 497 -6.62 21.00 -5.00
C ASP A 497 -5.22 21.04 -5.62
N TYR A 498 -4.18 21.25 -4.82
CA TYR A 498 -2.78 21.36 -5.25
C TYR A 498 -1.88 20.35 -4.52
N ARG A 499 -2.46 19.34 -3.87
CA ARG A 499 -1.71 18.38 -3.04
C ARG A 499 -0.57 17.70 -3.80
N GLU A 500 -0.74 17.43 -5.10
CA GLU A 500 0.31 16.82 -5.92
C GLU A 500 1.59 17.64 -5.93
N VAL A 501 1.51 18.97 -5.85
CA VAL A 501 2.68 19.86 -5.81
C VAL A 501 3.56 19.50 -4.62
N ILE A 502 2.98 19.31 -3.43
CA ILE A 502 3.71 18.96 -2.22
C ILE A 502 4.06 17.47 -2.21
N GLN A 503 3.09 16.60 -2.50
CA GLN A 503 3.28 15.14 -2.41
C GLN A 503 4.26 14.57 -3.46
N LYS A 504 4.51 15.28 -4.57
CA LYS A 504 5.55 14.95 -5.56
C LYS A 504 6.90 15.64 -5.28
N THR A 505 6.98 16.47 -4.24
CA THR A 505 8.27 17.05 -3.80
C THR A 505 9.00 16.02 -2.96
N ILE A 506 10.17 15.59 -3.43
CA ILE A 506 11.08 14.70 -2.71
C ILE A 506 12.08 15.57 -1.97
N VAL A 507 12.14 15.48 -0.65
CA VAL A 507 12.87 16.44 0.16
C VAL A 507 14.08 15.76 0.81
N LYS A 508 15.29 16.27 0.58
CA LYS A 508 16.46 15.89 1.36
C LYS A 508 16.39 16.63 2.69
N HIS A 509 16.18 15.89 3.78
CA HIS A 509 15.97 16.47 5.11
C HIS A 509 16.60 15.59 6.21
N PRO A 510 17.14 16.20 7.28
CA PRO A 510 17.46 15.52 8.53
C PRO A 510 16.32 14.62 9.02
N SER A 511 16.58 13.39 9.49
CA SER A 511 15.53 12.56 10.08
C SER A 511 15.41 12.79 11.59
N ASP A 512 14.20 13.05 12.07
CA ASP A 512 13.84 13.13 13.49
C ASP A 512 14.08 11.81 14.24
N TRP A 513 14.13 10.67 13.55
CA TRP A 513 14.50 9.37 14.11
C TRP A 513 16.02 9.18 14.33
N TYR A 514 16.85 10.10 13.82
CA TYR A 514 18.30 10.07 13.96
C TYR A 514 18.79 10.94 15.11
N PHE A 515 18.30 12.18 15.24
CA PHE A 515 18.85 13.18 16.16
C PHE A 515 18.30 13.03 17.58
N LYS A 516 19.19 13.08 18.56
CA LYS A 516 18.89 12.99 20.00
C LYS A 516 18.57 14.36 20.57
N LYS A 517 17.90 14.41 21.73
CA LYS A 517 17.50 15.65 22.42
C LYS A 517 18.62 16.65 22.73
N GLY A 518 19.89 16.23 22.67
CA GLY A 518 21.06 17.07 22.88
C GLY A 518 21.61 17.73 21.61
N ASP A 519 21.16 17.28 20.44
CA ASP A 519 21.67 17.76 19.16
C ASP A 519 21.14 19.15 18.81
N ALA A 520 21.94 19.90 18.05
CA ALA A 520 21.71 21.32 17.74
C ALA A 520 20.34 21.58 17.11
N ILE A 521 19.90 20.70 16.19
CA ILE A 521 18.65 20.85 15.44
C ILE A 521 17.39 20.83 16.33
N TRP A 522 17.45 20.14 17.48
CA TRP A 522 16.36 20.09 18.46
C TRP A 522 16.37 21.28 19.43
N GLN A 523 17.49 22.01 19.56
CA GLN A 523 17.63 23.05 20.58
C GLN A 523 16.71 24.26 20.36
N PRO A 524 16.45 24.77 19.13
CA PRO A 524 15.52 25.87 18.93
C PRO A 524 14.13 25.57 19.52
N PHE A 525 13.56 24.42 19.17
CA PHE A 525 12.28 23.93 19.67
C PHE A 525 12.29 23.72 21.20
N LEU A 526 13.24 22.93 21.71
CA LEU A 526 13.30 22.62 23.14
C LEU A 526 13.59 23.84 24.02
N ASN A 527 14.29 24.86 23.51
CA ASN A 527 14.58 26.08 24.26
C ASN A 527 13.40 27.06 24.26
N ALA A 528 12.60 27.12 23.19
CA ALA A 528 11.34 27.85 23.17
C ALA A 528 10.40 27.33 24.28
N LEU A 529 10.24 26.01 24.37
CA LEU A 529 9.41 25.38 25.41
C LEU A 529 9.91 25.64 26.83
N LYS A 530 11.21 25.88 27.04
CA LYS A 530 11.76 26.12 28.40
C LYS A 530 11.10 27.32 29.09
N LYS A 531 10.76 28.36 28.31
CA LYS A 531 10.22 29.60 28.84
C LYS A 531 8.69 29.58 28.92
N GLU A 532 8.07 28.93 27.94
CA GLU A 532 6.63 29.03 27.69
C GLU A 532 5.85 27.83 28.24
N ALA A 533 6.49 26.66 28.32
CA ALA A 533 5.83 25.38 28.56
C ALA A 533 6.82 24.31 29.09
N PRO A 534 7.29 24.43 30.35
CA PRO A 534 8.32 23.54 30.89
C PRO A 534 7.89 22.07 30.97
N GLU A 535 6.60 21.78 31.17
CA GLU A 535 6.05 20.42 31.12
C GLU A 535 6.20 19.82 29.72
N TRP A 536 5.83 20.58 28.68
CA TRP A 536 6.02 20.20 27.27
C TRP A 536 7.48 19.92 26.96
N LYS A 537 8.41 20.75 27.44
CA LYS A 537 9.86 20.50 27.25
C LYS A 537 10.28 19.16 27.84
N LYS A 538 9.80 18.82 29.04
CA LYS A 538 10.12 17.56 29.70
C LYS A 538 9.57 16.37 28.89
N TYR A 539 8.28 16.42 28.53
CA TYR A 539 7.64 15.40 27.70
C TYR A 539 8.41 15.19 26.40
N SER A 540 8.72 16.25 25.65
CA SER A 540 9.41 16.15 24.36
C SER A 540 10.80 15.51 24.52
N LYS A 541 11.54 15.81 25.58
CA LYS A 541 12.84 15.18 25.83
C LYS A 541 12.73 13.68 26.08
N ASP A 542 11.76 13.27 26.90
CA ASP A 542 11.53 11.86 27.24
C ASP A 542 10.98 11.09 26.03
N PHE A 543 10.17 11.74 25.18
CA PHE A 543 9.70 11.19 23.91
C PHE A 543 10.85 10.93 22.94
N LEU A 544 11.73 11.92 22.73
CA LEU A 544 12.89 11.78 21.84
C LEU A 544 13.81 10.64 22.27
N ASP A 545 14.10 10.49 23.57
CA ASP A 545 14.93 9.39 24.06
C ASP A 545 14.36 8.00 23.76
N LYS A 546 13.02 7.87 23.75
CA LYS A 546 12.33 6.59 23.49
C LYS A 546 12.14 6.31 22.01
N MET A 547 12.17 7.34 21.17
CA MET A 547 11.79 7.24 19.76
C MET A 547 12.95 7.26 18.78
N VAL A 548 14.11 7.80 19.15
CA VAL A 548 15.33 7.72 18.30
C VAL A 548 15.75 6.26 18.15
N TRP A 549 16.05 5.84 16.92
CA TRP A 549 16.44 4.45 16.61
C TRP A 549 17.44 4.33 15.47
N MET A 550 17.55 5.30 14.56
CA MET A 550 18.35 5.14 13.34
C MET A 550 19.85 4.91 13.61
N GLN A 551 20.39 5.55 14.64
CA GLN A 551 21.80 5.36 15.03
C GLN A 551 22.11 3.92 15.50
N ASP A 552 21.08 3.18 15.93
CA ASP A 552 21.22 1.79 16.38
C ASP A 552 21.17 0.80 15.21
N VAL A 553 20.83 1.26 13.99
CA VAL A 553 20.83 0.43 12.78
C VAL A 553 22.23 0.38 12.15
N THR A 554 23.04 -0.54 12.65
CA THR A 554 24.47 -0.63 12.29
C THR A 554 24.73 -1.30 10.94
N THR A 555 23.81 -2.11 10.42
CA THR A 555 23.98 -2.89 9.18
C THR A 555 23.80 -2.04 7.93
N GLU A 556 22.75 -1.21 7.89
CA GLU A 556 22.45 -0.34 6.75
C GLU A 556 23.22 0.98 6.77
N LYS A 557 23.81 1.36 7.92
CA LYS A 557 24.54 2.62 8.14
C LYS A 557 23.71 3.84 7.72
N LEU A 558 22.51 3.94 8.28
CA LEU A 558 21.60 5.03 7.96
C LEU A 558 22.22 6.40 8.32
N GLY A 559 22.27 7.31 7.34
CA GLY A 559 22.78 8.67 7.52
C GLY A 559 21.79 9.59 8.25
N PRO A 560 22.25 10.76 8.72
CA PRO A 560 21.40 11.74 9.38
C PRO A 560 20.40 12.41 8.43
N GLU A 561 20.73 12.50 7.15
CA GLU A 561 19.92 13.13 6.11
C GLU A 561 19.52 12.10 5.06
N LEU A 562 18.22 12.07 4.75
CA LEU A 562 17.63 11.15 3.79
C LEU A 562 16.81 11.93 2.77
N TRP A 563 16.59 11.35 1.59
CA TRP A 563 15.49 11.75 0.72
C TRP A 563 14.19 11.21 1.29
N HIS A 564 13.22 12.08 1.55
CA HIS A 564 11.89 11.72 2.00
C HIS A 564 10.90 11.86 0.85
N MET A 565 10.05 10.86 0.69
CA MET A 565 9.07 10.77 -0.40
C MET A 565 7.71 10.48 0.21
N HIS A 566 6.66 11.14 -0.27
CA HIS A 566 5.31 10.76 0.16
C HIS A 566 5.03 9.30 -0.26
N PRO A 567 4.77 8.37 0.68
CA PRO A 567 4.77 6.93 0.39
C PRO A 567 3.72 6.53 -0.65
N ILE A 568 2.48 7.03 -0.53
CA ILE A 568 1.41 6.71 -1.49
C ILE A 568 1.62 7.37 -2.86
N MET A 569 2.07 8.63 -2.89
CA MET A 569 2.30 9.36 -4.14
C MET A 569 3.43 8.73 -4.95
N PHE A 570 4.56 8.45 -4.29
CA PHE A 570 5.73 7.85 -4.93
C PHE A 570 5.45 6.43 -5.41
N LEU A 571 5.04 5.51 -4.51
CA LEU A 571 4.79 4.12 -4.88
C LEU A 571 3.62 3.98 -5.85
N GLY A 572 2.61 4.85 -5.75
CA GLY A 572 1.49 4.86 -6.69
C GLY A 572 1.81 5.43 -8.08
N ALA A 573 2.95 6.12 -8.27
CA ALA A 573 3.44 6.50 -9.59
C ALA A 573 4.14 5.34 -10.30
N ILE A 574 4.73 4.42 -9.53
CA ILE A 574 5.48 3.24 -10.04
C ILE A 574 4.71 1.92 -9.89
N ILE A 575 3.54 1.93 -9.25
CA ILE A 575 2.69 0.75 -9.12
C ILE A 575 2.26 0.28 -10.51
N ASN A 576 2.65 -0.94 -10.84
CA ASN A 576 2.05 -1.65 -11.96
C ASN A 576 0.65 -2.09 -11.52
N ILE A 577 -0.32 -1.17 -11.52
CA ILE A 577 -1.73 -1.58 -11.55
C ILE A 577 -1.87 -2.30 -12.89
N LYS A 578 -1.74 -3.63 -12.84
CA LYS A 578 -2.14 -4.51 -13.93
C LYS A 578 -3.48 -3.95 -14.39
N LYS A 579 -3.59 -3.56 -15.67
CA LYS A 579 -4.88 -3.18 -16.24
C LYS A 579 -5.88 -4.21 -15.74
N GLN A 580 -6.75 -3.83 -14.79
CA GLN A 580 -8.00 -4.54 -14.66
C GLN A 580 -8.59 -4.42 -16.05
N HIS A 581 -8.90 -5.55 -16.66
CA HIS A 581 -9.49 -5.55 -17.99
C HIS A 581 -10.70 -4.61 -17.93
N ALA A 582 -10.66 -3.55 -18.72
CA ALA A 582 -11.70 -2.54 -18.73
C ALA A 582 -12.71 -2.96 -19.79
N GLY A 583 -13.85 -3.49 -19.35
CA GLY A 583 -14.88 -4.03 -20.21
C GLY A 583 -14.84 -5.54 -20.29
N LEU A 584 -15.33 -6.10 -21.40
CA LEU A 584 -15.38 -7.53 -21.63
C LEU A 584 -14.11 -8.03 -22.31
N PHE A 585 -13.51 -9.12 -21.82
CA PHE A 585 -12.42 -9.81 -22.50
C PHE A 585 -12.83 -10.22 -23.91
N THR A 586 -11.94 -9.96 -24.85
CA THR A 586 -12.14 -10.20 -26.27
C THR A 586 -11.29 -11.36 -26.76
N VAL A 587 -11.61 -11.88 -27.93
CA VAL A 587 -10.76 -12.88 -28.61
C VAL A 587 -9.33 -12.39 -28.81
N GLN A 588 -9.13 -11.07 -28.99
CA GLN A 588 -7.80 -10.50 -29.14
C GLN A 588 -7.00 -10.58 -27.85
N ASP A 589 -7.65 -10.38 -26.69
CA ASP A 589 -7.01 -10.55 -25.38
C ASP A 589 -6.53 -11.99 -25.17
N GLY A 590 -7.32 -12.98 -25.63
CA GLY A 590 -6.95 -14.40 -25.62
C GLY A 590 -5.73 -14.68 -26.50
N LYS A 591 -5.71 -14.14 -27.72
CA LYS A 591 -4.56 -14.27 -28.64
C LYS A 591 -3.29 -13.66 -28.06
N ASP A 592 -3.40 -12.49 -27.43
CA ASP A 592 -2.26 -11.80 -26.83
C ASP A 592 -1.73 -12.55 -25.60
N ALA A 593 -2.62 -13.16 -24.81
CA ALA A 593 -2.25 -14.03 -23.69
C ALA A 593 -1.49 -15.27 -24.18
N LEU A 594 -1.98 -15.94 -25.23
CA LEU A 594 -1.29 -17.09 -25.84
C LEU A 594 0.08 -16.72 -26.39
N ARG A 595 0.22 -15.54 -27.02
CA ARG A 595 1.52 -15.06 -27.50
C ARG A 595 2.51 -14.89 -26.35
N LYS A 596 2.10 -14.29 -25.23
CA LYS A 596 2.97 -14.17 -24.04
C LYS A 596 3.36 -15.53 -23.47
N ILE A 597 2.45 -16.50 -23.48
CA ILE A 597 2.74 -17.87 -23.04
C ILE A 597 3.72 -18.53 -24.01
N TYR A 598 3.54 -18.35 -25.31
CA TYR A 598 4.47 -18.82 -26.34
C TYR A 598 5.88 -18.24 -26.11
N ASP A 599 5.99 -16.93 -25.93
CA ASP A 599 7.27 -16.24 -25.78
C ASP A 599 8.02 -16.68 -24.50
N LYS A 600 7.27 -17.01 -23.43
CA LYS A 600 7.84 -17.35 -22.12
C LYS A 600 8.06 -18.86 -21.91
N TYR A 601 7.16 -19.69 -22.41
CA TYR A 601 7.08 -21.13 -22.11
C TYR A 601 7.14 -22.01 -23.36
N GLY A 602 7.24 -21.41 -24.55
CA GLY A 602 7.35 -22.12 -25.81
C GLY A 602 6.02 -22.57 -26.42
N LYS A 603 6.13 -23.12 -27.63
CA LYS A 603 4.98 -23.49 -28.48
C LYS A 603 4.02 -24.46 -27.81
N ASP A 604 4.55 -25.49 -27.16
CA ASP A 604 3.74 -26.60 -26.67
C ASP A 604 2.81 -26.15 -25.54
N MET A 605 3.32 -25.34 -24.60
CA MET A 605 2.50 -24.75 -23.53
C MET A 605 1.44 -23.80 -24.10
N SER A 606 1.80 -22.98 -25.08
CA SER A 606 0.82 -22.10 -25.75
C SER A 606 -0.28 -22.89 -26.45
N VAL A 607 0.04 -24.01 -27.09
CA VAL A 607 -0.96 -24.86 -27.77
C VAL A 607 -1.87 -25.56 -26.76
N ILE A 608 -1.33 -26.05 -25.64
CA ILE A 608 -2.12 -26.68 -24.58
C ILE A 608 -3.13 -25.68 -24.00
N VAL A 609 -2.68 -24.48 -23.66
CA VAL A 609 -3.55 -23.43 -23.11
C VAL A 609 -4.58 -22.97 -24.14
N GLU A 610 -4.20 -22.84 -25.41
CA GLU A 610 -5.14 -22.50 -26.49
C GLU A 610 -6.24 -23.54 -26.64
N ARG A 611 -5.89 -24.83 -26.64
CA ARG A 611 -6.87 -25.93 -26.74
C ARG A 611 -7.84 -25.93 -25.55
N MET A 612 -7.33 -25.70 -24.34
CA MET A 612 -8.17 -25.61 -23.15
C MET A 612 -9.19 -24.48 -23.26
N PHE A 613 -8.75 -23.27 -23.61
CA PHE A 613 -9.66 -22.13 -23.78
C PHE A 613 -10.57 -22.28 -25.00
N ARG A 614 -10.12 -22.93 -26.08
CA ARG A 614 -10.97 -23.25 -27.24
C ARG A 614 -12.20 -24.04 -26.84
N ILE A 615 -12.01 -25.05 -25.99
CA ILE A 615 -13.09 -25.92 -25.50
C ILE A 615 -13.96 -25.17 -24.50
N GLU A 616 -13.35 -24.54 -23.50
CA GLU A 616 -14.08 -24.01 -22.33
C GLU A 616 -14.74 -22.65 -22.52
N THR A 617 -14.21 -21.86 -23.43
CA THR A 617 -14.64 -20.47 -23.60
C THR A 617 -15.23 -20.21 -24.97
N THR A 618 -15.61 -21.29 -25.68
CA THR A 618 -15.97 -21.20 -27.10
C THR A 618 -14.90 -20.45 -27.88
N HIS A 619 -13.63 -20.72 -27.58
CA HIS A 619 -12.49 -20.01 -28.18
C HIS A 619 -12.50 -18.50 -27.92
N PHE A 620 -12.52 -18.12 -26.63
CA PHE A 620 -12.46 -16.74 -26.14
C PHE A 620 -13.70 -15.89 -26.47
N THR A 621 -14.85 -16.51 -26.78
CA THR A 621 -16.10 -15.79 -27.09
C THR A 621 -17.22 -16.01 -26.08
N SER A 622 -17.06 -16.89 -25.10
CA SER A 622 -18.09 -17.14 -24.10
C SER A 622 -18.35 -15.90 -23.24
N GLY A 623 -19.59 -15.72 -22.78
CA GLY A 623 -19.95 -14.62 -21.87
C GLY A 623 -19.12 -14.65 -20.59
N GLN A 624 -18.86 -15.84 -20.05
CA GLN A 624 -17.99 -16.00 -18.88
C GLN A 624 -16.55 -15.56 -19.14
N TYR A 625 -15.97 -15.94 -20.27
CA TYR A 625 -14.64 -15.45 -20.63
C TYR A 625 -14.67 -13.94 -20.80
N GLN A 626 -15.67 -13.40 -21.49
CA GLN A 626 -15.90 -11.97 -21.62
C GLN A 626 -15.94 -11.27 -20.25
N HIS A 627 -16.57 -11.84 -19.22
CA HIS A 627 -16.66 -11.20 -17.92
C HIS A 627 -15.47 -11.45 -16.99
N CYS A 628 -14.82 -12.62 -17.09
CA CYS A 628 -13.88 -13.11 -16.07
C CYS A 628 -12.48 -13.42 -16.62
N GLY A 629 -12.29 -13.46 -17.94
CA GLY A 629 -11.01 -13.70 -18.62
C GLY A 629 -10.48 -15.13 -18.47
N ALA A 630 -11.30 -16.06 -17.97
CA ALA A 630 -10.90 -17.41 -17.62
C ALA A 630 -11.93 -18.46 -18.08
N PRO A 631 -11.49 -19.71 -18.33
CA PRO A 631 -12.35 -20.87 -18.51
C PRO A 631 -12.94 -21.33 -17.17
N GLY A 632 -14.05 -22.06 -17.21
CA GLY A 632 -14.79 -22.55 -16.04
C GLY A 632 -16.30 -22.38 -16.21
N MET A 633 -17.11 -22.80 -15.22
CA MET A 633 -18.57 -22.67 -15.19
C MET A 633 -19.02 -21.95 -13.91
N GLU A 634 -20.00 -21.04 -13.98
CA GLU A 634 -20.86 -20.77 -12.81
C GLU A 634 -21.80 -21.97 -12.58
N VAL A 635 -22.05 -22.30 -11.31
CA VAL A 635 -23.04 -23.31 -10.93
C VAL A 635 -24.44 -22.74 -11.19
N HIS A 636 -25.14 -23.25 -12.18
CA HIS A 636 -26.58 -23.03 -12.33
C HIS A 636 -27.33 -24.36 -12.39
N GLY A 637 -28.27 -24.53 -11.47
CA GLY A 637 -29.36 -25.51 -11.57
C GLY A 637 -29.14 -26.86 -10.89
N THR A 638 -30.26 -27.54 -10.61
CA THR A 638 -30.28 -28.89 -10.06
C THR A 638 -29.88 -29.96 -11.09
N PRO A 639 -29.32 -31.11 -10.64
CA PRO A 639 -28.71 -32.14 -11.49
C PRO A 639 -29.56 -32.66 -12.65
N SER A 640 -28.93 -33.20 -13.70
CA SER A 640 -27.50 -33.55 -13.83
C SER A 640 -26.68 -32.50 -14.58
N ALA A 641 -25.80 -31.79 -13.88
CA ALA A 641 -24.79 -30.91 -14.50
C ALA A 641 -23.44 -31.65 -14.65
N TYR A 642 -22.81 -31.49 -15.82
CA TYR A 642 -21.51 -32.07 -16.20
C TYR A 642 -20.39 -31.03 -15.96
N GLY A 643 -19.24 -31.38 -15.38
CA GLY A 643 -18.16 -30.44 -15.04
C GLY A 643 -16.79 -31.08 -14.75
N TRP A 644 -15.73 -30.26 -14.80
CA TRP A 644 -14.30 -30.61 -14.87
C TRP A 644 -13.73 -31.38 -13.67
N SER A 645 -12.91 -32.42 -13.96
CA SER A 645 -12.06 -33.12 -12.97
C SER A 645 -10.59 -32.73 -13.12
N SER A 646 -9.92 -32.48 -12.00
CA SER A 646 -8.48 -32.21 -11.89
C SER A 646 -7.58 -33.38 -12.31
N ASP A 647 -8.15 -34.57 -12.48
CA ASP A 647 -7.38 -35.80 -12.77
C ASP A 647 -6.77 -35.79 -14.19
N PHE A 648 -7.25 -34.92 -15.08
CA PHE A 648 -6.87 -34.89 -16.49
C PHE A 648 -5.48 -34.29 -16.78
N PHE A 649 -4.82 -33.61 -15.83
CA PHE A 649 -3.60 -32.83 -16.09
C PHE A 649 -2.42 -33.12 -15.15
N CYS A 650 -2.53 -34.09 -14.25
CA CYS A 650 -1.47 -34.42 -13.30
C CYS A 650 -0.45 -35.46 -13.81
N ALA A 651 -0.65 -36.06 -14.98
CA ALA A 651 0.32 -36.93 -15.63
C ALA A 651 0.72 -36.37 -17.00
N ALA A 652 2.03 -36.35 -17.30
CA ALA A 652 2.48 -36.09 -18.66
C ALA A 652 1.91 -37.18 -19.60
N PRO A 653 1.26 -36.82 -20.72
CA PRO A 653 0.69 -37.81 -21.63
C PRO A 653 1.79 -38.73 -22.17
N ARG A 654 1.64 -40.05 -22.00
CA ARG A 654 2.52 -41.02 -22.66
C ARG A 654 2.04 -41.17 -24.10
N ILE A 655 2.87 -40.72 -25.03
CA ILE A 655 2.63 -40.89 -26.46
C ILE A 655 3.20 -42.25 -26.86
N SER A 656 2.35 -43.16 -27.37
CA SER A 656 2.82 -44.42 -27.92
C SER A 656 3.66 -44.20 -29.19
N ALA A 657 4.51 -45.15 -29.57
CA ALA A 657 5.35 -45.03 -30.76
C ALA A 657 4.58 -44.84 -32.09
N ASN A 658 3.25 -45.02 -32.07
CA ASN A 658 2.37 -44.79 -33.21
C ASN A 658 1.57 -43.47 -33.15
N GLY A 659 1.81 -42.61 -32.15
CA GLY A 659 1.30 -41.24 -32.13
C GLY A 659 -0.11 -41.03 -31.57
N ASP A 660 -0.76 -42.09 -31.05
CA ASP A 660 -2.04 -41.95 -30.34
C ASP A 660 -1.84 -41.74 -28.83
N LEU A 661 -2.78 -41.01 -28.24
CA LEU A 661 -2.87 -40.70 -26.81
C LEU A 661 -3.45 -41.90 -26.04
N GLU A 662 -2.71 -42.43 -25.06
CA GLU A 662 -3.21 -43.38 -24.05
C GLU A 662 -3.85 -42.68 -22.86
#